data_AF-A0A395SAF5-F1
#
_entry.id   AF-A0A395SAF5-F1
#
_cell.length_a   1.000
_cell.length_b   1.000
_cell.length_c   1.000
_cell.angle_alpha   90.00
_cell.angle_beta   90.00
_cell.angle_gamma   90.00
#
_symmetry.space_group_name_H-M   'P 1'
#
loop_
_entity.id
_entity.type
_entity.pdbx_description
1 polymer ?
#
loop_
_entity_poly.entity_id
_entity_poly.type
_entity_poly.pdbx_seq_one_letter_code
_entity_poly.pdbx_strand_id
1 'polypeptide(L)'
;MAILPLAAAVVAVALFIKYLLDPFLSPLRHIPGPKLFAATKWRLAYEDWKGTRTRTINALHKEYGPVVRIAPNEVSFNSLSALRTIYGPGSRFGRTSFYRMFDVYGEQNLFTFHSPKDHGERKKLLSHAYSKTAVLKPATARMIERQAWRYLNLIDAEPGGVSEIFSTLHYYSLDNITAFVYGKYGATAAVRGSKIHRDLISDILHPSRRRLSWCIVHLKGFTQWLYRQSNFMGALVKPILPMQQPTTYTGIRAYALSAFKQFRAEADAQEIEFTEDEHVSILERLWQYHESQRPDGMRDMQMASECADHFLAGIDTTSDTLMFMVWSLSLPGNEKFQAKLREEVQAIPAESLNKQGIPKAEVADRCTYLQAVIKETLRLYAPLPSTEPRSTGDDTTIDGYVIPKDTVVGMSPWIMHRNEDVFEDPLVFNPERWVSEKANDLNRWFWGFSSGGRMCIGMHLAMAEMTVLGAALYREYSTTIAPGFEDTSPAITARVETFYDERFSKVKICPNVTELRITSLGPYSGDRDRLPFKLDGSERYLSAPQILALTDYQFDHDEWNYIKPGQYHWSGENGTWPVSSSTNPLVMWSVDMFYRVRWHWDRLLTVVIHFTFPSPIDGWYRRESITRWYEQRHTPPERRLMDNTQRWLEAMDFSQVHTLSVAEYFCRPRHKGFFQDLPRALTGLKTLRVRGDWIFYGLEHWIWEDDRYRDENELFSRNNSSQPVLPTAQDFMTALRPQLESLTWTESGPLREEVLEAVLKHHGPSLKHLEWTNSETTFGKNLQLERQNPAPYGTRWIVSVEQIQNLGRWAPGLANLTIDLNRVDGAWPWKHLKAIAESLPSLTNLTIYLDLFEVASDFDPNTGKTPLSMSWLTKEAARDMVSILNLFKSGNKLQRVQLRQGNWGESGDRSKLWNSRWKMQRERLWMDCRFETKGGRPKPICEGGRSDRIDVV
;
A
#
# COMPACT_ATOMS: atom_id res chain seq x y z
N MET A 1 40.68 11.51 34.31
CA MET A 1 39.33 10.99 34.00
C MET A 1 38.16 11.89 34.46
N ALA A 2 38.36 12.92 35.29
CA ALA A 2 37.28 13.81 35.75
C ALA A 2 36.90 14.97 34.79
N ILE A 3 37.73 15.26 33.78
CA ILE A 3 37.54 16.41 32.88
C ILE A 3 36.37 16.18 31.90
N LEU A 4 36.21 14.96 31.40
CA LEU A 4 35.10 14.58 30.50
C LEU A 4 33.71 14.68 31.15
N PRO A 5 33.46 14.12 32.36
CA PRO A 5 32.16 14.26 33.02
C PRO A 5 31.89 15.71 33.46
N LEU A 6 32.91 16.48 33.87
CA LEU A 6 32.76 17.89 34.19
C LEU A 6 32.41 18.72 32.95
N ALA A 7 33.09 18.49 31.82
CA ALA A 7 32.77 19.14 30.55
C ALA A 7 31.36 18.78 30.06
N ALA A 8 30.96 17.51 30.18
CA ALA A 8 29.61 17.07 29.85
C ALA A 8 28.55 17.73 30.75
N ALA A 9 28.82 17.87 32.05
CA ALA A 9 27.93 18.56 32.99
C ALA A 9 27.81 20.05 32.67
N VAL A 10 28.92 20.74 32.39
CA VAL A 10 28.93 22.16 31.98
C VAL A 10 28.16 22.35 30.67
N VAL A 11 28.34 21.47 29.69
CA VAL A 11 27.57 21.52 28.43
C VAL A 11 26.09 21.25 28.68
N ALA A 12 25.73 20.30 29.53
CA ALA A 12 24.34 20.01 29.87
C ALA A 12 23.68 21.20 30.57
N VAL A 13 24.36 21.84 31.52
CA VAL A 13 23.88 23.05 32.19
C VAL A 13 23.76 24.22 31.22
N ALA A 14 24.75 24.44 30.35
CA ALA A 14 24.70 25.50 29.33
C ALA A 14 23.55 25.29 28.33
N LEU A 15 23.32 24.05 27.90
CA LEU A 15 22.18 23.70 27.05
C LEU A 15 20.85 23.88 27.79
N PHE A 16 20.77 23.45 29.05
CA PHE A 16 19.59 23.61 29.89
C PHE A 16 19.23 25.09 30.10
N ILE A 17 20.22 25.91 30.46
CA ILE A 17 20.07 27.36 30.60
C ILE A 17 19.65 27.98 29.26
N LYS A 18 20.29 27.60 28.14
CA LYS A 18 19.92 28.08 26.81
C LYS A 18 18.46 27.76 26.48
N TYR A 19 18.02 26.51 26.64
CA TYR A 19 16.66 26.10 26.28
C TYR A 19 15.58 26.67 27.22
N LEU A 20 15.90 26.89 28.50
CA LEU A 20 14.98 27.52 29.45
C LEU A 20 14.87 29.03 29.26
N LEU A 21 15.98 29.71 28.98
CA LEU A 21 16.01 31.18 28.90
C LEU A 21 15.70 31.73 27.51
N ASP A 22 15.94 30.98 26.42
CA ASP A 22 15.68 31.44 25.05
C ASP A 22 14.24 31.93 24.81
N PRO A 23 13.18 31.27 25.33
CA PRO A 23 11.80 31.78 25.20
C PRO A 23 11.58 33.16 25.82
N PHE A 24 12.42 33.58 26.78
CA PHE A 24 12.29 34.83 27.52
C PHE A 24 13.30 35.90 27.09
N LEU A 25 14.49 35.49 26.63
CA LEU A 25 15.56 36.40 26.21
C LEU A 25 15.59 36.65 24.70
N SER A 26 14.95 35.78 23.90
CA SER A 26 14.91 35.93 22.44
C SER A 26 14.27 37.26 22.01
N PRO A 27 14.75 37.89 20.92
CA PRO A 27 14.09 39.04 20.32
C PRO A 27 12.65 38.74 19.88
N LEU A 28 12.31 37.45 19.66
CA LEU A 28 10.98 36.99 19.29
C LEU A 28 10.07 36.72 20.51
N ARG A 29 10.48 37.07 21.75
CA ARG A 29 9.69 36.82 22.98
C ARG A 29 8.31 37.47 23.02
N HIS A 30 8.14 38.56 22.25
CA HIS A 30 6.90 39.32 22.16
C HIS A 30 5.87 38.68 21.22
N ILE A 31 6.30 37.73 20.39
CA ILE A 31 5.41 37.00 19.48
C ILE A 31 4.70 35.89 20.28
N PRO A 32 3.35 35.82 20.22
CA PRO A 32 2.60 34.83 20.98
C PRO A 32 2.83 33.40 20.45
N GLY A 33 2.63 32.41 21.32
CA GLY A 33 2.78 30.99 21.00
C GLY A 33 3.27 30.16 22.18
N PRO A 34 3.18 28.82 22.12
CA PRO A 34 3.51 27.98 23.25
C PRO A 34 5.02 27.98 23.53
N LYS A 35 5.40 28.06 24.81
CA LYS A 35 6.81 28.17 25.23
C LYS A 35 7.68 26.99 24.79
N LEU A 36 7.11 25.80 24.65
CA LEU A 36 7.85 24.61 24.18
C LEU A 36 8.27 24.73 22.71
N PHE A 37 7.43 25.32 21.86
CA PHE A 37 7.82 25.62 20.46
C PHE A 37 8.86 26.73 20.42
N ALA A 38 8.72 27.77 21.26
CA ALA A 38 9.72 28.82 21.38
C ALA A 38 11.08 28.33 21.91
N ALA A 39 11.10 27.28 22.73
CA ALA A 39 12.33 26.73 23.31
C ALA A 39 13.11 25.84 22.34
N THR A 40 12.45 25.03 21.51
CA THR A 40 13.15 24.05 20.66
C THR A 40 12.46 23.75 19.35
N LYS A 41 13.24 23.69 18.26
CA LYS A 41 12.74 23.27 16.93
C LYS A 41 12.28 21.82 16.89
N TRP A 42 12.76 20.99 17.83
CA TRP A 42 12.43 19.58 17.88
C TRP A 42 10.98 19.31 18.21
N ARG A 43 10.30 20.27 18.86
CA ARG A 43 8.86 20.19 19.08
C ARG A 43 8.09 20.19 17.75
N LEU A 44 8.49 21.05 16.82
CA LEU A 44 7.91 21.15 15.48
C LEU A 44 8.33 19.94 14.61
N ALA A 45 9.60 19.52 14.72
CA ALA A 45 10.06 18.29 14.07
C ALA A 45 9.26 17.05 14.53
N TYR A 46 8.86 16.98 15.80
CA TYR A 46 8.00 15.90 16.29
C TYR A 46 6.59 15.93 15.67
N GLU A 47 6.02 17.11 15.41
CA GLU A 47 4.76 17.20 14.64
C GLU A 47 4.93 16.78 13.18
N ASP A 48 6.06 17.13 12.56
CA ASP A 48 6.40 16.66 11.20
C ASP A 48 6.55 15.13 11.16
N TRP A 49 7.06 14.50 12.22
CA TRP A 49 7.21 13.05 12.32
C TRP A 49 5.84 12.34 12.40
N LYS A 50 4.95 12.86 13.26
CA LYS A 50 3.58 12.38 13.39
C LYS A 50 2.73 12.66 12.15
N GLY A 51 3.10 13.69 11.38
CA GLY A 51 2.31 14.17 10.25
C GLY A 51 1.08 14.94 10.69
N THR A 52 1.26 15.83 11.65
CA THR A 52 0.21 16.69 12.23
C THR A 52 0.61 18.16 12.24
N ARG A 53 1.67 18.53 11.50
CA ARG A 53 2.25 19.89 11.48
C ARG A 53 1.22 20.95 11.14
N THR A 54 0.54 20.81 10.00
CA THR A 54 -0.32 21.87 9.44
C THR A 54 -1.54 22.07 10.34
N ARG A 55 -2.13 20.97 10.81
CA ARG A 55 -3.23 20.95 11.79
C ARG A 55 -2.84 21.59 13.11
N THR A 56 -1.65 21.27 13.62
CA THR A 56 -1.14 21.85 14.87
C THR A 56 -0.95 23.36 14.73
N ILE A 57 -0.32 23.83 13.64
CA ILE A 57 -0.12 25.26 13.41
C ILE A 57 -1.48 25.97 13.24
N ASN A 58 -2.47 25.34 12.61
CA ASN A 58 -3.82 25.88 12.53
C ASN A 58 -4.47 26.04 13.90
N ALA A 59 -4.39 25.01 14.76
CA ALA A 59 -4.89 25.08 16.12
C ALA A 59 -4.21 26.21 16.92
N LEU A 60 -2.90 26.40 16.72
CA LEU A 60 -2.19 27.53 17.33
C LEU A 60 -2.66 28.89 16.79
N HIS A 61 -2.96 29.01 15.50
CA HIS A 61 -3.54 30.25 14.96
C HIS A 61 -4.95 30.53 15.53
N LYS A 62 -5.75 29.50 15.77
CA LYS A 62 -7.05 29.63 16.44
C LYS A 62 -6.91 30.10 17.90
N GLU A 63 -5.85 29.68 18.60
CA GLU A 63 -5.61 30.02 20.01
C GLU A 63 -4.91 31.38 20.20
N TYR A 64 -3.86 31.66 19.41
CA TYR A 64 -2.96 32.81 19.62
C TYR A 64 -3.16 33.94 18.59
N GLY A 65 -4.01 33.73 17.57
CA GLY A 65 -4.29 34.72 16.53
C GLY A 65 -3.40 34.59 15.28
N PRO A 66 -3.34 35.63 14.42
CA PRO A 66 -2.78 35.53 13.08
C PRO A 66 -1.24 35.46 13.02
N VAL A 67 -0.53 35.65 14.13
CA VAL A 67 0.94 35.61 14.20
C VAL A 67 1.34 34.67 15.34
N VAL A 68 2.11 33.62 15.06
CA VAL A 68 2.45 32.60 16.06
C VAL A 68 3.92 32.19 15.95
N ARG A 69 4.65 32.18 17.07
CA ARG A 69 6.01 31.61 17.14
C ARG A 69 5.94 30.09 17.22
N ILE A 70 6.42 29.41 16.19
CA ILE A 70 6.34 27.94 16.03
C ILE A 70 7.71 27.24 16.12
N ALA A 71 8.80 27.97 16.23
CA ALA A 71 10.11 27.44 16.63
C ALA A 71 10.94 28.57 17.29
N PRO A 72 12.16 28.28 17.81
CA PRO A 72 13.02 29.32 18.37
C PRO A 72 13.31 30.47 17.41
N ASN A 73 13.41 30.19 16.12
CA ASN A 73 13.66 31.16 15.06
C ASN A 73 12.68 31.01 13.88
N GLU A 74 11.42 30.61 14.16
CA GLU A 74 10.39 30.42 13.14
C GLU A 74 9.04 30.98 13.57
N VAL A 75 8.41 31.76 12.69
CA VAL A 75 7.13 32.44 12.92
C VAL A 75 6.16 32.11 11.78
N SER A 76 4.95 31.68 12.14
CA SER A 76 3.83 31.44 11.23
C SER A 76 2.92 32.66 11.18
N PHE A 77 2.49 33.05 9.99
CA PHE A 77 1.57 34.15 9.76
C PHE A 77 0.28 33.67 9.05
N ASN A 78 -0.83 34.36 9.30
CA ASN A 78 -2.13 34.14 8.67
C ASN A 78 -2.89 35.46 8.46
N SER A 79 -2.32 36.39 7.69
CA SER A 79 -2.93 37.69 7.36
C SER A 79 -2.61 38.14 5.92
N LEU A 80 -3.45 38.99 5.32
CA LEU A 80 -3.16 39.57 4.00
C LEU A 80 -1.96 40.52 3.99
N SER A 81 -1.70 41.19 5.12
CA SER A 81 -0.54 42.09 5.26
C SER A 81 0.75 41.28 5.20
N ALA A 82 0.86 40.22 6.01
CA ALA A 82 1.98 39.30 5.96
C ALA A 82 2.12 38.63 4.59
N LEU A 83 1.02 38.22 3.95
CA LEU A 83 1.05 37.63 2.61
C LEU A 83 1.70 38.56 1.59
N ARG A 84 1.30 39.84 1.58
CA ARG A 84 1.85 40.87 0.70
C ARG A 84 3.32 41.15 1.01
N THR A 85 3.70 41.24 2.28
CA THR A 85 5.08 41.53 2.67
C THR A 85 6.03 40.37 2.37
N ILE A 86 5.63 39.13 2.65
CA ILE A 86 6.48 37.94 2.51
C ILE A 86 6.46 37.42 1.08
N TYR A 87 5.31 37.37 0.42
CA TYR A 87 5.12 36.72 -0.90
C TYR A 87 4.57 37.68 -1.97
N GLY A 88 4.57 38.99 -1.74
CA GLY A 88 4.11 39.96 -2.72
C GLY A 88 5.16 40.29 -3.80
N PRO A 89 4.76 41.05 -4.83
CA PRO A 89 5.67 41.61 -5.82
C PRO A 89 6.79 42.43 -5.14
N GLY A 90 8.04 42.23 -5.58
CA GLY A 90 9.20 42.95 -5.02
C GLY A 90 9.67 42.47 -3.64
N SER A 91 9.07 41.41 -3.09
CA SER A 91 9.50 40.84 -1.80
C SER A 91 10.97 40.44 -1.81
N ARG A 92 11.68 40.80 -0.73
CA ARG A 92 13.09 40.45 -0.47
C ARG A 92 13.25 39.09 0.20
N PHE A 93 12.16 38.40 0.49
CA PHE A 93 12.16 37.13 1.18
C PHE A 93 12.58 35.98 0.24
N GLY A 94 13.74 35.40 0.53
CA GLY A 94 14.29 34.24 -0.17
C GLY A 94 13.75 32.91 0.36
N ARG A 95 13.93 31.84 -0.43
CA ARG A 95 13.60 30.46 0.01
C ARG A 95 14.63 29.98 1.04
N THR A 96 14.21 29.34 2.13
CA THR A 96 15.15 28.86 3.13
C THR A 96 15.88 27.58 2.69
N SER A 97 16.84 27.13 3.51
CA SER A 97 17.57 25.88 3.26
C SER A 97 16.69 24.62 3.21
N PHE A 98 15.43 24.71 3.64
CA PHE A 98 14.39 23.69 3.50
C PHE A 98 14.24 23.22 2.04
N TYR A 99 14.28 24.15 1.08
CA TYR A 99 14.05 23.82 -0.34
C TYR A 99 15.18 23.01 -0.97
N ARG A 100 16.34 22.91 -0.33
CA ARG A 100 17.48 22.12 -0.83
C ARG A 100 17.17 20.62 -0.91
N MET A 101 16.12 20.14 -0.26
CA MET A 101 15.62 18.76 -0.44
C MET A 101 15.15 18.47 -1.88
N PHE A 102 14.84 19.51 -2.66
CA PHE A 102 14.42 19.43 -4.06
C PHE A 102 15.56 19.64 -5.05
N ASP A 103 16.79 19.79 -4.59
CA ASP A 103 17.93 19.77 -5.49
C ASP A 103 17.98 18.40 -6.18
N VAL A 104 18.18 18.41 -7.50
CA VAL A 104 18.27 17.19 -8.30
C VAL A 104 19.67 17.14 -8.92
N TYR A 105 20.26 15.94 -8.90
CA TYR A 105 21.61 15.68 -9.40
C TYR A 105 22.71 16.59 -8.84
N GLY A 106 22.53 17.09 -7.61
CA GLY A 106 23.48 17.97 -6.93
C GLY A 106 23.41 19.44 -7.37
N GLU A 107 22.48 19.81 -8.24
CA GLU A 107 22.34 21.15 -8.80
C GLU A 107 21.09 21.88 -8.28
N GLN A 108 21.19 23.22 -8.16
CA GLN A 108 20.02 24.08 -7.92
C GLN A 108 19.19 24.23 -9.19
N ASN A 109 17.89 24.34 -9.01
CA ASN A 109 16.91 24.62 -10.06
C ASN A 109 16.04 25.82 -9.66
N LEU A 110 15.16 26.26 -10.55
CA LEU A 110 14.23 27.37 -10.29
C LEU A 110 13.48 27.20 -8.96
N PHE A 111 13.14 25.97 -8.56
CA PHE A 111 12.44 25.74 -7.30
C PHE A 111 13.32 25.92 -6.05
N THR A 112 14.65 25.74 -6.13
CA THR A 112 15.50 25.73 -4.93
C THR A 112 16.31 27.00 -4.66
N PHE A 113 16.41 27.92 -5.63
CA PHE A 113 17.19 29.16 -5.46
C PHE A 113 16.76 29.97 -4.22
N HIS A 114 17.72 30.27 -3.34
CA HIS A 114 17.51 31.17 -2.20
C HIS A 114 17.23 32.60 -2.67
N SER A 115 18.13 33.16 -3.50
CA SER A 115 18.13 34.55 -3.98
C SER A 115 16.96 34.86 -4.93
N PRO A 116 16.19 35.95 -4.69
CA PRO A 116 15.20 36.44 -5.66
C PRO A 116 15.80 36.80 -7.02
N LYS A 117 17.08 37.24 -7.05
CA LYS A 117 17.78 37.61 -8.29
C LYS A 117 18.00 36.38 -9.18
N ASP A 118 18.68 35.36 -8.66
CA ASP A 118 19.04 34.14 -9.40
C ASP A 118 17.78 33.42 -9.91
N HIS A 119 16.75 33.35 -9.05
CA HIS A 119 15.43 32.85 -9.44
C HIS A 119 14.82 33.67 -10.58
N GLY A 120 14.87 35.00 -10.49
CA GLY A 120 14.35 35.89 -11.52
C GLY A 120 15.06 35.72 -12.87
N GLU A 121 16.38 35.59 -12.85
CA GLU A 121 17.21 35.33 -14.03
C GLU A 121 16.88 33.98 -14.66
N ARG A 122 16.81 32.89 -13.89
CA ARG A 122 16.38 31.57 -14.38
C ARG A 122 14.95 31.60 -14.93
N LYS A 123 14.01 32.24 -14.22
CA LYS A 123 12.59 32.33 -14.62
C LYS A 123 12.42 33.02 -15.98
N LYS A 124 13.24 34.02 -16.31
CA LYS A 124 13.16 34.72 -17.61
C LYS A 124 13.31 33.77 -18.79
N LEU A 125 14.14 32.73 -18.66
CA LEU A 125 14.39 31.74 -19.72
C LEU A 125 13.14 30.88 -20.04
N LEU A 126 12.29 30.69 -19.04
CA LEU A 126 11.19 29.70 -19.06
C LEU A 126 9.80 30.33 -19.10
N SER A 127 9.64 31.54 -18.54
CA SER A 127 8.34 32.16 -18.28
C SER A 127 7.44 32.29 -19.51
N HIS A 128 8.00 32.53 -20.69
CA HIS A 128 7.23 32.60 -21.93
C HIS A 128 6.55 31.26 -22.26
N ALA A 129 7.24 30.13 -22.10
CA ALA A 129 6.69 28.80 -22.43
C ALA A 129 5.52 28.42 -21.51
N TYR A 130 5.52 28.92 -20.27
CA TYR A 130 4.45 28.70 -19.30
C TYR A 130 3.39 29.80 -19.27
N SER A 131 3.49 30.81 -20.14
CA SER A 131 2.48 31.87 -20.22
C SER A 131 1.16 31.30 -20.73
N LYS A 132 0.03 31.88 -20.30
CA LYS A 132 -1.30 31.49 -20.79
C LYS A 132 -1.38 31.49 -22.32
N THR A 133 -0.81 32.52 -22.95
CA THR A 133 -0.81 32.66 -24.41
C THR A 133 0.02 31.57 -25.10
N ALA A 134 1.11 31.08 -24.51
CA ALA A 134 1.90 30.00 -25.10
C ALA A 134 1.26 28.63 -24.87
N VAL A 135 0.74 28.35 -23.67
CA VAL A 135 0.08 27.07 -23.33
C VAL A 135 -1.16 26.85 -24.18
N LEU A 136 -1.93 27.91 -24.45
CA LEU A 136 -3.11 27.88 -25.30
C LEU A 136 -2.80 28.03 -26.80
N LYS A 137 -1.53 27.92 -27.23
CA LYS A 137 -1.23 27.80 -28.68
C LYS A 137 -1.60 26.41 -29.19
N PRO A 138 -1.94 26.28 -30.50
CA PRO A 138 -2.39 25.01 -31.06
C PRO A 138 -1.45 23.82 -30.80
N ALA A 139 -0.13 23.99 -30.80
CA ALA A 139 0.80 22.90 -30.57
C ALA A 139 0.66 22.29 -29.15
N THR A 140 0.72 23.12 -28.11
CA THR A 140 0.60 22.69 -26.70
C THR A 140 -0.85 22.35 -26.34
N ALA A 141 -1.83 23.11 -26.81
CA ALA A 141 -3.25 22.81 -26.60
C ALA A 141 -3.64 21.42 -27.14
N ARG A 142 -3.23 21.10 -28.38
CA ARG A 142 -3.48 19.78 -28.99
C ARG A 142 -2.81 18.63 -28.22
N MET A 143 -1.70 18.89 -27.53
CA MET A 143 -1.08 17.88 -26.66
C MET A 143 -2.02 17.55 -25.49
N ILE A 144 -2.50 18.57 -24.77
CA ILE A 144 -3.39 18.41 -23.61
C ILE A 144 -4.71 17.76 -24.03
N GLU A 145 -5.33 18.25 -25.11
CA GLU A 145 -6.58 17.71 -25.66
C GLU A 145 -6.44 16.24 -26.04
N ARG A 146 -5.31 15.84 -26.62
CA ARG A 146 -5.03 14.46 -27.00
C ARG A 146 -4.91 13.56 -25.77
N GLN A 147 -4.29 14.01 -24.69
CA GLN A 147 -4.21 13.22 -23.46
C GLN A 147 -5.58 13.12 -22.77
N ALA A 148 -6.42 14.15 -22.84
CA ALA A 148 -7.78 14.10 -22.31
C ALA A 148 -8.63 13.07 -23.06
N TRP A 149 -8.56 13.07 -24.40
CA TRP A 149 -9.20 12.03 -25.22
C TRP A 149 -8.71 10.60 -24.87
N ARG A 150 -7.40 10.41 -24.70
CA ARG A 150 -6.84 9.11 -24.30
C ARG A 150 -7.32 8.68 -22.92
N TYR A 151 -7.48 9.63 -22.01
CA TYR A 151 -8.02 9.35 -20.68
C TYR A 151 -9.47 8.87 -20.78
N LEU A 152 -10.33 9.53 -21.57
CA LEU A 152 -11.71 9.06 -21.76
C LEU A 152 -11.76 7.64 -22.37
N ASN A 153 -10.92 7.34 -23.37
CA ASN A 153 -10.83 5.97 -23.90
C ASN A 153 -10.37 4.94 -22.86
N LEU A 154 -9.53 5.34 -21.89
CA LEU A 154 -9.12 4.47 -20.79
C LEU A 154 -10.33 4.16 -19.89
N ILE A 155 -11.16 5.16 -19.60
CA ILE A 155 -12.42 5.00 -18.85
C ILE A 155 -13.36 4.04 -19.58
N ASP A 156 -13.58 4.24 -20.88
CA ASP A 156 -14.50 3.42 -21.69
C ASP A 156 -14.06 1.96 -21.80
N ALA A 157 -12.77 1.68 -21.63
CA ALA A 157 -12.22 0.33 -21.67
C ALA A 157 -12.41 -0.45 -20.35
N GLU A 158 -12.76 0.21 -19.24
CA GLU A 158 -12.91 -0.44 -17.93
C GLU A 158 -14.30 -1.10 -17.77
N PRO A 159 -14.36 -2.43 -17.50
CA PRO A 159 -15.63 -3.14 -17.37
C PRO A 159 -16.37 -2.70 -16.10
N GLY A 160 -17.48 -1.99 -16.28
CA GLY A 160 -18.32 -1.49 -15.18
C GLY A 160 -18.08 -0.02 -14.80
N GLY A 161 -17.32 0.73 -15.60
CA GLY A 161 -16.88 2.09 -15.27
C GLY A 161 -15.61 2.10 -14.43
N VAL A 162 -15.04 3.29 -14.19
CA VAL A 162 -13.76 3.42 -13.47
C VAL A 162 -13.95 3.23 -11.98
N SER A 163 -13.26 2.24 -11.40
CA SER A 163 -13.30 2.00 -9.94
C SER A 163 -12.16 2.68 -9.18
N GLU A 164 -11.08 3.09 -9.85
CA GLU A 164 -9.87 3.68 -9.22
C GLU A 164 -9.33 4.88 -10.02
N ILE A 165 -9.56 6.09 -9.52
CA ILE A 165 -9.19 7.34 -10.21
C ILE A 165 -7.81 7.89 -9.83
N PHE A 166 -7.22 7.50 -8.70
CA PHE A 166 -5.93 8.03 -8.25
C PHE A 166 -4.85 7.73 -9.29
N SER A 167 -4.65 6.46 -9.63
CA SER A 167 -3.55 6.04 -10.50
C SER A 167 -3.76 6.53 -11.93
N THR A 168 -5.00 6.46 -12.42
CA THR A 168 -5.34 6.85 -13.80
C THR A 168 -5.18 8.35 -14.02
N LEU A 169 -5.55 9.20 -13.05
CA LEU A 169 -5.31 10.65 -13.12
C LEU A 169 -3.82 10.99 -13.03
N HIS A 170 -3.04 10.22 -12.26
CA HIS A 170 -1.59 10.36 -12.25
C HIS A 170 -0.96 9.97 -13.60
N TYR A 171 -1.52 8.98 -14.32
CA TYR A 171 -1.09 8.66 -15.68
C TYR A 171 -1.35 9.82 -16.64
N TYR A 172 -2.50 10.49 -16.51
CA TYR A 172 -2.84 11.66 -17.31
C TYR A 172 -1.84 12.81 -17.11
N SER A 173 -1.58 13.21 -15.86
CA SER A 173 -0.63 14.29 -15.56
C SER A 173 0.81 13.91 -15.92
N LEU A 174 1.23 12.65 -15.69
CA LEU A 174 2.53 12.11 -16.10
C LEU A 174 2.74 12.25 -17.62
N ASP A 175 1.77 11.82 -18.41
CA ASP A 175 1.81 11.86 -19.87
C ASP A 175 1.79 13.31 -20.42
N ASN A 176 1.12 14.24 -19.76
CA ASN A 176 1.16 15.67 -20.11
C ASN A 176 2.52 16.31 -19.80
N ILE A 177 2.98 16.21 -18.55
CA ILE A 177 4.18 16.95 -18.11
C ILE A 177 5.43 16.44 -18.81
N THR A 178 5.54 15.12 -19.05
CA THR A 178 6.71 14.56 -19.74
C THR A 178 6.74 14.94 -21.22
N ALA A 179 5.58 14.99 -21.88
CA ALA A 179 5.48 15.51 -23.23
C ALA A 179 5.83 17.00 -23.29
N PHE A 180 5.37 17.80 -22.31
CA PHE A 180 5.67 19.22 -22.23
C PHE A 180 7.16 19.50 -21.99
N VAL A 181 7.79 18.75 -21.08
CA VAL A 181 9.17 18.98 -20.65
C VAL A 181 10.20 18.36 -21.58
N TYR A 182 9.99 17.12 -22.02
CA TYR A 182 10.97 16.33 -22.77
C TYR A 182 10.60 16.09 -24.25
N GLY A 183 9.37 16.39 -24.67
CA GLY A 183 8.94 16.13 -26.04
C GLY A 183 9.18 14.66 -26.46
N LYS A 184 9.66 14.44 -27.69
CA LYS A 184 9.93 13.09 -28.23
C LYS A 184 10.98 12.29 -27.44
N TYR A 185 11.84 12.95 -26.67
CA TYR A 185 12.96 12.34 -25.95
C TYR A 185 12.57 11.66 -24.63
N GLY A 186 11.39 11.97 -24.10
CA GLY A 186 10.96 11.47 -22.80
C GLY A 186 9.47 11.50 -22.55
N ALA A 187 8.64 11.77 -23.57
CA ALA A 187 7.18 11.68 -23.43
C ALA A 187 6.75 10.27 -23.03
N THR A 188 5.99 10.19 -21.95
CA THR A 188 5.46 8.93 -21.45
C THR A 188 4.18 8.51 -22.16
N ALA A 189 3.67 7.34 -21.79
CA ALA A 189 2.53 6.66 -22.42
C ALA A 189 1.77 5.80 -21.40
N ALA A 190 1.71 6.26 -20.16
CA ALA A 190 1.08 5.58 -19.05
C ALA A 190 -0.44 5.42 -19.28
N VAL A 191 -1.11 6.44 -19.83
CA VAL A 191 -2.56 6.35 -20.16
C VAL A 191 -2.80 5.24 -21.19
N ARG A 192 -1.90 5.09 -22.16
CA ARG A 192 -1.95 4.05 -23.21
C ARG A 192 -1.57 2.64 -22.75
N GLY A 193 -1.23 2.43 -21.48
CA GLY A 193 -0.91 1.09 -20.97
C GLY A 193 0.56 0.73 -20.89
N SER A 194 1.50 1.67 -21.09
CA SER A 194 2.93 1.36 -20.92
C SER A 194 3.23 0.99 -19.46
N LYS A 195 3.52 -0.29 -19.22
CA LYS A 195 3.82 -0.80 -17.87
C LYS A 195 4.99 -0.06 -17.23
N ILE A 196 6.09 0.13 -17.97
CA ILE A 196 7.29 0.84 -17.51
C ILE A 196 6.94 2.27 -17.05
N HIS A 197 6.07 2.97 -17.78
CA HIS A 197 5.68 4.33 -17.42
C HIS A 197 4.68 4.35 -16.25
N ARG A 198 3.75 3.40 -16.18
CA ARG A 198 2.83 3.26 -15.04
C ARG A 198 3.58 2.94 -13.74
N ASP A 199 4.65 2.14 -13.83
CA ASP A 199 5.49 1.78 -12.69
C ASP A 199 6.20 3.01 -12.08
N LEU A 200 6.37 4.11 -12.81
CA LEU A 200 6.91 5.37 -12.27
C LEU A 200 6.02 5.95 -11.15
N ILE A 201 4.72 5.66 -11.14
CA ILE A 201 3.80 6.13 -10.10
C ILE A 201 4.10 5.46 -8.75
N SER A 202 4.75 4.28 -8.72
CA SER A 202 5.11 3.60 -7.48
C SER A 202 6.04 4.44 -6.58
N ASP A 203 6.89 5.29 -7.17
CA ASP A 203 7.74 6.24 -6.43
C ASP A 203 6.94 7.28 -5.65
N ILE A 204 5.77 7.66 -6.17
CA ILE A 204 4.86 8.65 -5.57
C ILE A 204 4.09 8.02 -4.41
N LEU A 205 3.72 6.75 -4.58
CA LEU A 205 2.95 5.96 -3.62
C LEU A 205 3.76 5.48 -2.41
N HIS A 206 5.09 5.53 -2.47
CA HIS A 206 5.93 4.87 -1.47
C HIS A 206 5.91 5.58 -0.09
N PRO A 207 5.44 4.93 1.00
CA PRO A 207 5.21 5.58 2.30
C PRO A 207 6.49 6.02 3.02
N SER A 208 7.65 5.44 2.67
CA SER A 208 8.95 5.86 3.23
C SER A 208 9.33 7.31 2.88
N ARG A 209 8.67 7.92 1.87
CA ARG A 209 8.88 9.31 1.44
C ARG A 209 8.83 10.32 2.57
N ARG A 210 7.87 10.17 3.48
CA ARG A 210 7.67 11.08 4.60
C ARG A 210 8.81 11.01 5.60
N ARG A 211 9.22 9.78 5.96
CA ARG A 211 10.33 9.52 6.89
C ARG A 211 11.66 10.01 6.31
N LEU A 212 11.87 9.83 5.01
CA LEU A 212 13.05 10.35 4.32
C LEU A 212 13.08 11.88 4.31
N SER A 213 11.96 12.52 3.92
CA SER A 213 11.83 13.98 3.91
C SER A 213 12.10 14.57 5.29
N TRP A 214 11.61 13.91 6.35
CA TRP A 214 11.87 14.30 7.73
C TRP A 214 13.36 14.29 8.07
N CYS A 215 14.08 13.21 7.74
CA CYS A 215 15.53 13.12 7.95
C CYS A 215 16.30 14.19 7.16
N ILE A 216 15.95 14.43 5.89
CA ILE A 216 16.61 15.44 5.05
C ILE A 216 16.44 16.84 5.65
N VAL A 217 15.26 17.17 6.15
CA VAL A 217 14.94 18.50 6.71
C VAL A 217 15.56 18.69 8.09
N HIS A 218 15.39 17.73 9.01
CA HIS A 218 15.76 17.90 10.42
C HIS A 218 17.16 17.39 10.78
N LEU A 219 17.69 16.42 10.02
CA LEU A 219 19.00 15.78 10.21
C LEU A 219 19.95 16.01 9.01
N LYS A 220 19.81 17.15 8.32
CA LYS A 220 20.56 17.49 7.09
C LYS A 220 22.04 17.12 7.11
N GLY A 221 22.78 17.49 8.16
CA GLY A 221 24.23 17.22 8.24
C GLY A 221 24.54 15.72 8.28
N PHE A 222 23.78 14.96 9.07
CA PHE A 222 23.89 13.51 9.15
C PHE A 222 23.49 12.86 7.82
N THR A 223 22.36 13.28 7.24
CA THR A 223 21.89 12.76 5.95
C THR A 223 22.87 13.05 4.82
N GLN A 224 23.43 14.27 4.74
CA GLN A 224 24.45 14.61 3.74
C GLN A 224 25.75 13.82 3.93
N TRP A 225 26.23 13.70 5.18
CA TRP A 225 27.40 12.88 5.48
C TRP A 225 27.20 11.44 5.04
N LEU A 226 26.01 10.90 5.29
CA LEU A 226 25.61 9.55 4.95
C LEU A 226 25.58 9.31 3.44
N TYR A 227 24.98 10.22 2.67
CA TYR A 227 24.95 10.13 1.20
C TYR A 227 26.33 10.26 0.55
N ARG A 228 27.34 10.79 1.26
CA ARG A 228 28.73 10.84 0.80
C ARG A 228 29.50 9.54 1.04
N GLN A 229 28.98 8.60 1.83
CA GLN A 229 29.67 7.35 2.13
C GLN A 229 29.46 6.33 1.01
N SER A 230 30.42 6.23 0.08
CA SER A 230 30.44 5.23 -1.00
C SER A 230 31.28 3.97 -0.69
N ASN A 231 31.98 3.96 0.46
CA ASN A 231 32.98 2.93 0.78
C ASN A 231 32.40 1.83 1.67
N PHE A 232 33.25 0.99 2.29
CA PHE A 232 32.85 -0.08 3.23
C PHE A 232 31.85 0.37 4.31
N MET A 233 32.02 1.59 4.85
CA MET A 233 31.05 2.22 5.76
C MET A 233 29.67 2.43 5.13
N GLY A 234 29.62 2.80 3.84
CA GLY A 234 28.38 2.87 3.08
C GLY A 234 27.71 1.50 2.95
N ALA A 235 28.48 0.44 2.68
CA ALA A 235 27.95 -0.93 2.59
C ALA A 235 27.41 -1.46 3.94
N LEU A 236 28.04 -1.10 5.06
CA LEU A 236 27.60 -1.44 6.43
C LEU A 236 26.35 -0.67 6.86
N VAL A 237 26.26 0.60 6.50
CA VAL A 237 25.17 1.46 6.95
C VAL A 237 23.93 1.28 6.09
N LYS A 238 24.07 1.02 4.77
CA LYS A 238 22.97 0.87 3.79
C LYS A 238 21.80 -0.05 4.24
N PRO A 239 22.02 -1.21 4.89
CA PRO A 239 20.93 -2.07 5.38
C PRO A 239 20.16 -1.49 6.58
N ILE A 240 20.78 -0.60 7.35
CA ILE A 240 20.24 0.00 8.58
C ILE A 240 19.57 1.35 8.26
N LEU A 241 19.76 1.86 7.04
CA LEU A 241 19.11 3.08 6.60
C LEU A 241 17.61 2.84 6.43
N PRO A 242 16.77 3.85 6.73
CA PRO A 242 15.37 3.84 6.33
C PRO A 242 15.18 3.91 4.80
N MET A 243 16.24 3.65 4.02
CA MET A 243 16.42 3.84 2.59
C MET A 243 16.92 2.54 1.94
N GLN A 244 16.06 1.54 1.87
CA GLN A 244 16.17 0.58 0.77
C GLN A 244 15.48 1.20 -0.45
N GLN A 245 16.01 0.90 -1.65
CA GLN A 245 15.36 1.32 -2.89
C GLN A 245 13.91 0.80 -2.94
N PRO A 246 12.97 1.59 -3.47
CA PRO A 246 13.15 2.93 -4.02
C PRO A 246 13.11 4.04 -2.96
N THR A 247 14.06 4.97 -3.01
CA THR A 247 13.97 6.27 -2.30
C THR A 247 13.04 7.23 -3.06
N THR A 248 12.53 8.29 -2.43
CA THR A 248 11.57 9.23 -3.04
C THR A 248 12.03 9.73 -4.42
N TYR A 249 11.17 9.52 -5.43
CA TYR A 249 11.36 9.93 -6.81
C TYR A 249 12.60 9.35 -7.51
N THR A 250 13.15 8.22 -7.05
CA THR A 250 14.41 7.70 -7.61
C THR A 250 14.23 7.14 -9.03
N GLY A 251 13.17 6.38 -9.27
CA GLY A 251 12.78 5.92 -10.61
C GLY A 251 12.41 7.10 -11.51
N ILE A 252 11.66 8.08 -11.00
CA ILE A 252 11.29 9.29 -11.76
C ILE A 252 12.53 10.11 -12.13
N ARG A 253 13.47 10.32 -11.19
CA ARG A 253 14.75 10.99 -11.46
C ARG A 253 15.64 10.18 -12.40
N ALA A 254 15.68 8.86 -12.29
CA ALA A 254 16.42 8.02 -13.23
C ALA A 254 15.87 8.15 -14.65
N TYR A 255 14.53 8.14 -14.80
CA TYR A 255 13.85 8.35 -16.08
C TYR A 255 14.14 9.73 -16.66
N ALA A 256 14.00 10.79 -15.85
CA ALA A 256 14.32 12.17 -16.21
C ALA A 256 15.76 12.32 -16.74
N LEU A 257 16.74 11.70 -16.06
CA LEU A 257 18.13 11.70 -16.48
C LEU A 257 18.35 10.92 -17.78
N SER A 258 17.63 9.81 -17.97
CA SER A 258 17.67 9.03 -19.21
C SER A 258 17.15 9.84 -20.40
N ALA A 259 16.01 10.53 -20.24
CA ALA A 259 15.45 11.40 -21.27
C ALA A 259 16.41 12.53 -21.66
N PHE A 260 17.05 13.16 -20.65
CA PHE A 260 18.09 14.16 -20.91
C PHE A 260 19.29 13.60 -21.69
N LYS A 261 19.78 12.41 -21.32
CA LYS A 261 20.89 11.76 -22.02
C LYS A 261 20.55 11.42 -23.46
N GLN A 262 19.31 10.98 -23.72
CA GLN A 262 18.84 10.69 -25.08
C GLN A 262 18.83 11.96 -25.93
N PHE A 263 18.30 13.06 -25.40
CA PHE A 263 18.37 14.37 -26.06
C PHE A 263 19.82 14.81 -26.31
N ARG A 264 20.70 14.70 -25.32
CA ARG A 264 22.10 15.12 -25.43
C ARG A 264 22.84 14.38 -26.54
N ALA A 265 22.62 13.07 -26.67
CA ALA A 265 23.22 12.24 -27.70
C ALA A 265 22.80 12.67 -29.12
N GLU A 266 21.53 13.04 -29.31
CA GLU A 266 21.03 13.57 -30.59
C GLU A 266 21.54 15.00 -30.86
N ALA A 267 21.63 15.83 -29.82
CA ALA A 267 22.19 17.18 -29.92
C ALA A 267 23.67 17.19 -30.34
N ASP A 268 24.46 16.20 -29.88
CA ASP A 268 25.86 16.02 -30.31
C ASP A 268 25.97 15.53 -31.77
N ALA A 269 24.95 14.87 -32.30
CA ALA A 269 24.91 14.36 -33.67
C ALA A 269 24.54 15.42 -34.74
N GLN A 270 24.30 16.68 -34.34
CA GLN A 270 24.04 17.86 -35.20
C GLN A 270 22.73 17.88 -36.03
N GLU A 271 21.77 16.99 -35.79
CA GLU A 271 20.48 16.95 -36.53
C GLU A 271 19.26 17.45 -35.72
N ILE A 272 19.37 18.58 -34.99
CA ILE A 272 18.16 19.20 -34.38
C ILE A 272 17.58 20.23 -35.36
N GLU A 273 16.75 19.77 -36.30
CA GLU A 273 15.86 20.64 -37.07
C GLU A 273 14.60 20.95 -36.25
N PHE A 274 14.38 22.23 -35.95
CA PHE A 274 13.15 22.69 -35.30
C PHE A 274 12.07 22.92 -36.38
N THR A 275 11.02 22.10 -36.39
CA THR A 275 9.84 22.33 -37.23
C THR A 275 8.89 23.30 -36.53
N GLU A 276 8.39 24.32 -37.23
CA GLU A 276 7.52 25.37 -36.66
C GLU A 276 6.14 24.84 -36.20
N ASP A 277 5.72 23.65 -36.65
CA ASP A 277 4.40 23.06 -36.40
C ASP A 277 4.32 22.16 -35.15
N GLU A 278 5.46 21.77 -34.56
CA GLU A 278 5.52 20.89 -33.39
C GLU A 278 5.73 21.64 -32.06
N HIS A 279 5.24 21.07 -30.97
CA HIS A 279 5.44 21.62 -29.62
C HIS A 279 6.92 21.56 -29.26
N VAL A 280 7.54 22.73 -29.07
CA VAL A 280 8.91 22.83 -28.56
C VAL A 280 8.92 22.55 -27.06
N SER A 281 9.59 21.48 -26.65
CA SER A 281 9.71 21.08 -25.26
C SER A 281 10.53 22.06 -24.43
N ILE A 282 10.38 22.00 -23.10
CA ILE A 282 11.21 22.83 -22.20
C ILE A 282 12.69 22.50 -22.34
N LEU A 283 13.04 21.22 -22.53
CA LEU A 283 14.41 20.77 -22.73
C LEU A 283 15.04 21.42 -23.98
N GLU A 284 14.34 21.36 -25.11
CA GLU A 284 14.78 22.00 -26.37
C GLU A 284 14.90 23.52 -26.23
N ARG A 285 13.97 24.17 -25.52
CA ARG A 285 14.04 25.60 -25.26
C ARG A 285 15.24 25.98 -24.40
N LEU A 286 15.55 25.19 -23.37
CA LEU A 286 16.72 25.43 -22.51
C LEU A 286 18.03 25.19 -23.26
N TRP A 287 18.04 24.35 -24.30
CA TRP A 287 19.23 24.11 -25.12
C TRP A 287 19.78 25.37 -25.78
N GLN A 288 18.91 26.32 -26.14
CA GLN A 288 19.32 27.63 -26.68
C GLN A 288 20.17 28.48 -25.70
N TYR A 289 20.18 28.10 -24.43
CA TYR A 289 20.93 28.72 -23.35
C TYR A 289 22.01 27.79 -22.78
N HIS A 290 22.34 26.69 -23.47
CA HIS A 290 23.40 25.77 -23.06
C HIS A 290 24.79 26.40 -23.28
N GLU A 291 25.80 25.96 -22.51
CA GLU A 291 27.18 26.48 -22.60
C GLU A 291 27.84 26.25 -23.99
N SER A 292 27.40 25.25 -24.74
CA SER A 292 27.84 25.05 -26.14
C SER A 292 27.23 26.04 -27.11
N GLN A 293 26.13 26.70 -26.74
CA GLN A 293 25.46 27.73 -27.54
C GLN A 293 25.86 29.14 -27.11
N ARG A 294 26.21 29.33 -25.82
CA ARG A 294 26.54 30.65 -25.23
C ARG A 294 27.66 30.54 -24.19
N PRO A 295 28.63 31.48 -24.15
CA PRO A 295 29.74 31.44 -23.18
C PRO A 295 29.34 31.43 -21.69
N ASP A 296 28.19 32.01 -21.34
CA ASP A 296 27.62 32.07 -19.98
C ASP A 296 26.40 31.12 -19.81
N GLY A 297 26.31 30.11 -20.67
CA GLY A 297 25.19 29.18 -20.71
C GLY A 297 25.11 28.19 -19.53
N MET A 298 23.99 27.49 -19.45
CA MET A 298 23.74 26.43 -18.48
C MET A 298 24.55 25.18 -18.82
N ARG A 299 25.08 24.53 -17.78
CA ARG A 299 25.70 23.20 -17.89
C ARG A 299 24.65 22.11 -18.05
N ASP A 300 25.02 20.99 -18.65
CA ASP A 300 24.17 19.81 -18.81
C ASP A 300 23.38 19.44 -17.54
N MET A 301 24.06 19.28 -16.41
CA MET A 301 23.40 18.86 -15.16
C MET A 301 22.48 19.94 -14.57
N GLN A 302 22.71 21.22 -14.88
CA GLN A 302 21.81 22.30 -14.47
C GLN A 302 20.51 22.26 -15.28
N MET A 303 20.60 21.99 -16.59
CA MET A 303 19.43 21.78 -17.45
C MET A 303 18.67 20.51 -17.06
N ALA A 304 19.38 19.40 -16.83
CA ALA A 304 18.78 18.15 -16.40
C ALA A 304 18.05 18.31 -15.04
N SER A 305 18.65 19.03 -14.08
CA SER A 305 18.03 19.33 -12.78
C SER A 305 16.78 20.20 -12.94
N GLU A 306 16.81 21.21 -13.81
CA GLU A 306 15.67 22.08 -14.11
C GLU A 306 14.48 21.27 -14.70
N CYS A 307 14.75 20.42 -15.69
CA CYS A 307 13.72 19.58 -16.31
C CYS A 307 13.16 18.55 -15.32
N ALA A 308 14.01 17.94 -14.50
CA ALA A 308 13.57 16.97 -13.51
C ALA A 308 12.67 17.60 -12.43
N ASP A 309 12.95 18.84 -12.00
CA ASP A 309 12.09 19.56 -11.07
C ASP A 309 10.71 19.87 -11.68
N HIS A 310 10.67 20.37 -12.92
CA HIS A 310 9.41 20.60 -13.63
C HIS A 310 8.59 19.33 -13.80
N PHE A 311 9.25 18.23 -14.16
CA PHE A 311 8.63 16.92 -14.24
C PHE A 311 7.99 16.55 -12.90
N LEU A 312 8.76 16.56 -11.81
CA LEU A 312 8.25 16.21 -10.47
C LEU A 312 7.09 17.09 -10.00
N ALA A 313 7.13 18.39 -10.29
CA ALA A 313 6.09 19.33 -9.88
C ALA A 313 4.77 19.11 -10.64
N GLY A 314 4.82 18.74 -11.91
CA GLY A 314 3.65 18.61 -12.77
C GLY A 314 2.90 17.29 -12.68
N ILE A 315 3.43 16.26 -12.01
CA ILE A 315 2.72 14.98 -11.81
C ILE A 315 1.71 15.13 -10.67
N ASP A 316 2.18 15.09 -9.41
CA ASP A 316 1.35 14.98 -8.20
C ASP A 316 0.31 16.11 -8.09
N THR A 317 0.69 17.36 -8.42
CA THR A 317 -0.16 18.52 -8.09
C THR A 317 -1.43 18.59 -8.93
N THR A 318 -1.34 18.32 -10.22
CA THR A 318 -2.49 18.35 -11.14
C THR A 318 -3.39 17.14 -10.91
N SER A 319 -2.81 15.94 -10.76
CA SER A 319 -3.56 14.70 -10.52
C SER A 319 -4.29 14.71 -9.19
N ASP A 320 -3.66 15.17 -8.11
CA ASP A 320 -4.28 15.30 -6.79
C ASP A 320 -5.48 16.26 -6.84
N THR A 321 -5.35 17.38 -7.54
CA THR A 321 -6.45 18.36 -7.67
C THR A 321 -7.60 17.76 -8.47
N LEU A 322 -7.33 17.11 -9.61
CA LEU A 322 -8.35 16.43 -10.40
C LEU A 322 -9.07 15.33 -9.60
N MET A 323 -8.33 14.56 -8.81
CA MET A 323 -8.89 13.50 -7.97
C MET A 323 -9.85 14.08 -6.94
N PHE A 324 -9.44 15.11 -6.19
CA PHE A 324 -10.34 15.76 -5.23
C PHE A 324 -11.51 16.48 -5.89
N MET A 325 -11.33 17.01 -7.11
CA MET A 325 -12.42 17.60 -7.89
C MET A 325 -13.47 16.54 -8.23
N VAL A 326 -13.05 15.41 -8.81
CA VAL A 326 -13.94 14.31 -9.16
C VAL A 326 -14.62 13.73 -7.93
N TRP A 327 -13.86 13.42 -6.87
CA TRP A 327 -14.42 12.92 -5.62
C TRP A 327 -15.43 13.89 -5.00
N SER A 328 -15.11 15.19 -4.94
CA SER A 328 -16.01 16.19 -4.35
C SER A 328 -17.33 16.28 -5.14
N LEU A 329 -17.28 16.27 -6.46
CA LEU A 329 -18.47 16.31 -7.30
C LEU A 329 -19.30 15.01 -7.26
N SER A 330 -18.67 13.88 -6.97
CA SER A 330 -19.32 12.57 -6.81
C SER A 330 -20.08 12.41 -5.49
N LEU A 331 -19.84 13.26 -4.50
CA LEU A 331 -20.54 13.18 -3.20
C LEU A 331 -22.03 13.48 -3.38
N PRO A 332 -22.94 12.72 -2.73
CA PRO A 332 -24.39 12.92 -2.88
C PRO A 332 -24.86 14.36 -2.62
N GLY A 333 -24.29 15.03 -1.60
CA GLY A 333 -24.63 16.42 -1.28
C GLY A 333 -24.22 17.45 -2.33
N ASN A 334 -23.39 17.06 -3.29
CA ASN A 334 -22.80 17.93 -4.31
C ASN A 334 -23.36 17.67 -5.73
N GLU A 335 -24.37 16.80 -5.88
CA GLU A 335 -25.02 16.48 -7.15
C GLU A 335 -25.48 17.75 -7.91
N LYS A 336 -26.04 18.72 -7.18
CA LYS A 336 -26.43 20.03 -7.74
C LYS A 336 -25.28 20.78 -8.41
N PHE A 337 -24.08 20.69 -7.86
CA PHE A 337 -22.90 21.34 -8.42
C PHE A 337 -22.40 20.59 -9.64
N GLN A 338 -22.45 19.25 -9.62
CA GLN A 338 -22.15 18.42 -10.77
C GLN A 338 -23.12 18.71 -11.93
N ALA A 339 -24.42 18.76 -11.67
CA ALA A 339 -25.44 19.06 -12.68
C ALA A 339 -25.22 20.43 -13.34
N LYS A 340 -24.94 21.48 -12.54
CA LYS A 340 -24.65 22.82 -13.05
C LYS A 340 -23.37 22.88 -13.88
N LEU A 341 -22.32 22.15 -13.46
CA LEU A 341 -21.11 22.00 -14.27
C LEU A 341 -21.40 21.31 -15.60
N ARG A 342 -22.15 20.20 -15.57
CA ARG A 342 -22.55 19.46 -16.77
C ARG A 342 -23.32 20.35 -17.75
N GLU A 343 -24.28 21.15 -17.25
CA GLU A 343 -25.03 22.12 -18.06
C GLU A 343 -24.09 23.10 -18.79
N GLU A 344 -23.13 23.71 -18.07
CA GLU A 344 -22.17 24.64 -18.67
C GLU A 344 -21.34 23.96 -19.79
N VAL A 345 -20.79 22.76 -19.53
CA VAL A 345 -19.89 22.11 -20.48
C VAL A 345 -20.63 21.42 -21.63
N GLN A 346 -21.90 21.06 -21.45
CA GLN A 346 -22.77 20.53 -22.52
C GLN A 346 -23.25 21.63 -23.46
N ALA A 347 -23.40 22.87 -22.96
CA ALA A 347 -23.72 24.04 -23.77
C ALA A 347 -22.60 24.45 -24.74
N ILE A 348 -21.39 23.88 -24.64
CA ILE A 348 -20.31 24.12 -25.60
C ILE A 348 -20.74 23.66 -27.01
N PRO A 349 -20.71 24.55 -28.03
CA PRO A 349 -21.10 24.21 -29.39
C PRO A 349 -20.20 23.17 -30.05
N ALA A 350 -20.74 22.38 -30.99
CA ALA A 350 -20.00 21.29 -31.64
C ALA A 350 -18.77 21.78 -32.43
N GLU A 351 -18.81 22.96 -33.02
CA GLU A 351 -17.68 23.61 -33.73
C GLU A 351 -16.52 24.02 -32.82
N SER A 352 -16.80 24.12 -31.51
CA SER A 352 -15.83 24.40 -30.46
C SER A 352 -15.16 23.14 -29.92
N LEU A 353 -15.55 21.97 -30.41
CA LEU A 353 -14.89 20.70 -30.14
C LEU A 353 -13.82 20.43 -31.20
N ASN A 354 -12.83 19.60 -30.85
CA ASN A 354 -11.90 19.04 -31.81
C ASN A 354 -12.49 17.79 -32.50
N LYS A 355 -11.73 17.16 -33.41
CA LYS A 355 -12.20 16.01 -34.19
C LYS A 355 -12.56 14.79 -33.32
N GLN A 356 -12.07 14.74 -32.09
CA GLN A 356 -12.31 13.67 -31.12
C GLN A 356 -13.44 14.00 -30.14
N GLY A 357 -14.16 15.11 -30.34
CA GLY A 357 -15.24 15.54 -29.44
C GLY A 357 -14.77 16.22 -28.15
N ILE A 358 -13.47 16.47 -28.00
CA ILE A 358 -12.93 17.15 -26.82
C ILE A 358 -13.07 18.66 -26.98
N PRO A 359 -13.54 19.40 -25.96
CA PRO A 359 -13.52 20.86 -25.97
C PRO A 359 -12.12 21.40 -26.22
N LYS A 360 -11.97 22.34 -27.16
CA LYS A 360 -10.69 23.03 -27.40
C LYS A 360 -10.21 23.73 -26.14
N ALA A 361 -8.90 23.73 -25.91
CA ALA A 361 -8.33 24.27 -24.66
C ALA A 361 -8.74 25.73 -24.38
N GLU A 362 -8.83 26.57 -25.41
CA GLU A 362 -9.23 27.97 -25.26
C GLU A 362 -10.69 28.15 -24.87
N VAL A 363 -11.54 27.16 -25.18
CA VAL A 363 -12.96 27.14 -24.86
C VAL A 363 -13.17 26.61 -23.45
N ALA A 364 -12.51 25.51 -23.10
CA ALA A 364 -12.54 24.94 -21.75
C ALA A 364 -12.03 25.93 -20.70
N ASP A 365 -10.96 26.69 -21.00
CA ASP A 365 -10.40 27.72 -20.12
C ASP A 365 -11.39 28.87 -19.80
N ARG A 366 -12.43 29.08 -20.63
CA ARG A 366 -13.46 30.12 -20.44
C ARG A 366 -14.70 29.64 -19.68
N CYS A 367 -14.80 28.35 -19.36
CA CYS A 367 -15.92 27.79 -18.60
C CYS A 367 -15.86 28.33 -17.16
N THR A 368 -16.74 29.26 -16.82
CA THR A 368 -16.66 30.06 -15.60
C THR A 368 -17.00 29.23 -14.36
N TYR A 369 -17.99 28.36 -14.46
CA TYR A 369 -18.38 27.49 -13.36
C TYR A 369 -17.38 26.34 -13.16
N LEU A 370 -16.82 25.77 -14.23
CA LEU A 370 -15.69 24.84 -14.14
C LEU A 370 -14.48 25.45 -13.42
N GLN A 371 -14.13 26.70 -13.75
CA GLN A 371 -13.08 27.44 -13.05
C GLN A 371 -13.39 27.62 -11.56
N ALA A 372 -14.65 27.91 -11.21
CA ALA A 372 -15.11 28.01 -9.82
C ALA A 372 -14.99 26.66 -9.08
N VAL A 373 -15.33 25.54 -9.74
CA VAL A 373 -15.20 24.18 -9.21
C VAL A 373 -13.73 23.82 -8.95
N ILE A 374 -12.83 24.05 -9.91
CA ILE A 374 -11.40 23.80 -9.75
C ILE A 374 -10.84 24.66 -8.62
N LYS A 375 -11.25 25.93 -8.55
CA LYS A 375 -10.80 26.87 -7.53
C LYS A 375 -11.25 26.47 -6.13
N GLU A 376 -12.49 26.04 -5.97
CA GLU A 376 -12.98 25.52 -4.68
C GLU A 376 -12.25 24.24 -4.28
N THR A 377 -11.94 23.38 -5.24
CA THR A 377 -11.12 22.19 -5.02
C THR A 377 -9.74 22.57 -4.50
N LEU A 378 -9.04 23.51 -5.14
CA LEU A 378 -7.72 24.00 -4.72
C LEU A 378 -7.77 24.71 -3.36
N ARG A 379 -8.88 25.37 -3.03
CA ARG A 379 -9.07 25.99 -1.70
C ARG A 379 -9.13 24.93 -0.60
N LEU A 380 -9.93 23.90 -0.79
CA LEU A 380 -10.11 22.86 0.23
C LEU A 380 -8.92 21.89 0.29
N TYR A 381 -8.41 21.49 -0.88
CA TYR A 381 -7.48 20.39 -1.05
C TYR A 381 -6.23 20.84 -1.82
N ALA A 382 -5.63 21.96 -1.40
CA ALA A 382 -4.37 22.44 -1.96
C ALA A 382 -3.31 21.31 -1.95
N PRO A 383 -2.71 20.93 -3.11
CA PRO A 383 -1.73 19.84 -3.17
C PRO A 383 -0.45 20.09 -2.37
N LEU A 384 -0.11 21.36 -2.14
CA LEU A 384 1.00 21.80 -1.28
C LEU A 384 0.46 22.59 -0.08
N PRO A 385 -0.17 21.92 0.90
CA PRO A 385 -0.92 22.57 1.98
C PRO A 385 -0.04 23.15 3.10
N SER A 386 1.18 22.64 3.27
CA SER A 386 2.06 23.01 4.40
C SER A 386 2.69 24.41 4.24
N THR A 387 3.35 24.88 5.30
CA THR A 387 4.06 26.17 5.34
C THR A 387 5.08 26.33 4.21
N GLU A 388 5.12 27.50 3.56
CA GLU A 388 6.16 27.89 2.59
C GLU A 388 7.25 28.78 3.22
N PRO A 389 8.29 28.23 3.88
CA PRO A 389 9.22 29.02 4.69
C PRO A 389 10.08 29.99 3.86
N ARG A 390 10.21 31.23 4.33
CA ARG A 390 11.07 32.27 3.75
C ARG A 390 11.96 32.90 4.81
N SER A 391 13.03 33.54 4.38
CA SER A 391 13.88 34.37 5.24
C SER A 391 14.49 35.53 4.44
N THR A 392 14.95 36.55 5.13
CA THR A 392 15.65 37.70 4.52
C THR A 392 16.82 38.12 5.42
N GLY A 393 17.85 38.75 4.83
CA GLY A 393 19.04 39.19 5.54
C GLY A 393 18.87 40.54 6.27
N ASP A 394 17.69 41.14 6.17
CA ASP A 394 17.34 42.43 6.77
C ASP A 394 16.36 42.23 7.94
N ASP A 395 16.44 43.08 8.97
CA ASP A 395 15.37 43.18 9.96
C ASP A 395 14.13 43.80 9.28
N THR A 396 12.94 43.29 9.59
CA THR A 396 11.69 43.81 9.00
C THR A 396 10.56 43.88 10.01
N THR A 397 9.49 44.61 9.68
CA THR A 397 8.26 44.63 10.49
C THR A 397 7.13 43.97 9.71
N ILE A 398 6.50 42.96 10.32
CA ILE A 398 5.35 42.25 9.75
C ILE A 398 4.24 42.24 10.80
N ASP A 399 3.05 42.74 10.43
CA ASP A 399 1.88 42.81 11.31
C ASP A 399 2.18 43.47 12.67
N GLY A 400 3.03 44.49 12.66
CA GLY A 400 3.44 45.23 13.86
C GLY A 400 4.56 44.59 14.69
N TYR A 401 5.02 43.38 14.34
CA TYR A 401 6.12 42.70 15.01
C TYR A 401 7.45 42.95 14.28
N VAL A 402 8.49 43.31 15.03
CA VAL A 402 9.86 43.36 14.51
C VAL A 402 10.39 41.93 14.40
N ILE A 403 10.68 41.52 13.17
CA ILE A 403 11.23 40.23 12.79
C ILE A 403 12.72 40.43 12.48
N PRO A 404 13.64 39.92 13.32
CA PRO A 404 15.07 40.00 13.07
C PRO A 404 15.46 39.27 11.78
N LYS A 405 16.55 39.71 11.16
CA LYS A 405 17.15 39.05 10.01
C LYS A 405 17.36 37.55 10.26
N ASP A 406 17.29 36.79 9.17
CA ASP A 406 17.44 35.34 9.14
C ASP A 406 16.39 34.55 9.97
N THR A 407 15.38 35.22 10.55
CA THR A 407 14.19 34.54 11.09
C THR A 407 13.42 33.87 9.96
N VAL A 408 13.03 32.62 10.16
CA VAL A 408 12.16 31.92 9.21
C VAL A 408 10.73 32.40 9.42
N VAL A 409 10.11 32.90 8.37
CA VAL A 409 8.68 33.28 8.35
C VAL A 409 7.94 32.41 7.35
N GLY A 410 6.68 32.11 7.58
CA GLY A 410 5.92 31.33 6.62
C GLY A 410 4.42 31.42 6.78
N MET A 411 3.72 31.11 5.70
CA MET A 411 2.27 30.97 5.64
C MET A 411 1.92 29.62 5.00
N SER A 412 0.70 29.15 5.25
CA SER A 412 0.18 27.89 4.71
C SER A 412 -1.11 28.17 3.93
N PRO A 413 -1.25 27.70 2.67
CA PRO A 413 -2.49 27.85 1.93
C PRO A 413 -3.65 27.14 2.63
N TRP A 414 -3.40 25.95 3.20
CA TRP A 414 -4.43 25.19 3.92
C TRP A 414 -5.02 25.97 5.11
N ILE A 415 -4.19 26.67 5.87
CA ILE A 415 -4.61 27.48 7.02
C ILE A 415 -5.37 28.72 6.54
N MET A 416 -4.81 29.44 5.55
CA MET A 416 -5.44 30.63 4.98
C MET A 416 -6.83 30.34 4.40
N HIS A 417 -6.95 29.22 3.71
CA HIS A 417 -8.19 28.80 3.04
C HIS A 417 -9.25 28.27 3.99
N ARG A 418 -8.91 28.05 5.26
CA ARG A 418 -9.81 27.63 6.33
C ARG A 418 -10.08 28.73 7.36
N ASN A 419 -9.77 29.98 7.02
CA ASN A 419 -10.11 31.11 7.85
C ASN A 419 -11.63 31.33 7.85
N GLU A 420 -12.28 31.05 8.98
CA GLU A 420 -13.72 31.19 9.22
C GLU A 420 -14.20 32.64 9.12
N ASP A 421 -13.32 33.62 9.36
CA ASP A 421 -13.64 35.05 9.20
C ASP A 421 -13.76 35.48 7.72
N VAL A 422 -13.24 34.65 6.81
CA VAL A 422 -13.15 34.96 5.36
C VAL A 422 -14.07 34.04 4.55
N PHE A 423 -14.01 32.74 4.82
CA PHE A 423 -14.75 31.73 4.10
C PHE A 423 -15.87 31.19 4.98
N GLU A 424 -17.12 31.55 4.65
CA GLU A 424 -18.30 30.95 5.27
C GLU A 424 -18.32 29.44 5.01
N ASP A 425 -18.56 28.67 6.08
CA ASP A 425 -18.44 27.21 6.14
C ASP A 425 -17.17 26.71 5.44
N PRO A 426 -15.97 27.01 5.97
CA PRO A 426 -14.72 26.83 5.24
C PRO A 426 -14.39 25.37 4.95
N LEU A 427 -15.04 24.42 5.62
CA LEU A 427 -14.84 22.99 5.38
C LEU A 427 -15.81 22.41 4.33
N VAL A 428 -16.81 23.19 3.90
CA VAL A 428 -17.81 22.76 2.91
C VAL A 428 -17.37 23.11 1.50
N PHE A 429 -17.43 22.12 0.61
CA PHE A 429 -17.22 22.30 -0.83
C PHE A 429 -18.39 23.09 -1.42
N ASN A 430 -18.14 24.34 -1.82
CA ASN A 430 -19.14 25.21 -2.41
C ASN A 430 -18.55 26.07 -3.54
N PRO A 431 -18.64 25.64 -4.81
CA PRO A 431 -18.16 26.42 -5.95
C PRO A 431 -18.88 27.78 -6.12
N GLU A 432 -20.13 27.91 -5.67
CA GLU A 432 -20.94 29.12 -5.86
C GLU A 432 -20.31 30.36 -5.21
N ARG A 433 -19.46 30.19 -4.19
CA ARG A 433 -18.76 31.30 -3.55
C ARG A 433 -17.90 32.10 -4.55
N TRP A 434 -17.40 31.45 -5.59
CA TRP A 434 -16.52 32.06 -6.61
C TRP A 434 -17.28 32.75 -7.75
N VAL A 435 -18.59 32.56 -7.84
CA VAL A 435 -19.48 33.26 -8.79
C VAL A 435 -20.46 34.20 -8.08
N SER A 436 -20.30 34.37 -6.76
CA SER A 436 -21.07 35.29 -5.93
C SER A 436 -20.56 36.74 -6.01
N GLU A 437 -21.34 37.69 -5.52
CA GLU A 437 -20.93 39.10 -5.41
C GLU A 437 -19.66 39.30 -4.54
N LYS A 438 -19.41 38.39 -3.59
CA LYS A 438 -18.23 38.42 -2.71
C LYS A 438 -16.96 37.84 -3.36
N ALA A 439 -17.05 37.31 -4.58
CA ALA A 439 -15.94 36.60 -5.23
C ALA A 439 -14.65 37.43 -5.29
N ASN A 440 -14.76 38.75 -5.54
CA ASN A 440 -13.60 39.64 -5.59
C ASN A 440 -12.83 39.72 -4.27
N ASP A 441 -13.54 39.73 -3.13
CA ASP A 441 -12.89 39.75 -1.82
C ASP A 441 -12.27 38.39 -1.47
N LEU A 442 -12.98 37.31 -1.77
CA LEU A 442 -12.46 35.93 -1.60
C LEU A 442 -11.20 35.70 -2.46
N ASN A 443 -11.15 36.27 -3.66
CA ASN A 443 -10.01 36.15 -4.57
C ASN A 443 -8.71 36.70 -3.97
N ARG A 444 -8.78 37.66 -3.03
CA ARG A 444 -7.60 38.21 -2.36
C ARG A 444 -6.96 37.23 -1.38
N TRP A 445 -7.74 36.25 -0.90
CA TRP A 445 -7.32 35.22 0.04
C TRP A 445 -7.02 33.88 -0.64
N PHE A 446 -7.40 33.73 -1.91
CA PHE A 446 -7.04 32.56 -2.68
C PHE A 446 -5.52 32.51 -2.93
N TRP A 447 -4.91 31.39 -2.58
CA TRP A 447 -3.46 31.21 -2.55
C TRP A 447 -3.04 29.78 -2.92
N GLY A 448 -3.79 29.13 -3.82
CA GLY A 448 -3.51 27.74 -4.25
C GLY A 448 -2.24 27.58 -5.10
N PHE A 449 -1.74 28.67 -5.69
CA PHE A 449 -0.55 28.68 -6.55
C PHE A 449 0.58 29.57 -6.00
N SER A 450 0.55 29.87 -4.70
CA SER A 450 1.41 30.87 -4.06
C SER A 450 1.24 32.27 -4.70
N SER A 451 2.18 33.20 -4.49
CA SER A 451 2.11 34.56 -5.04
C SER A 451 3.50 35.21 -5.25
N GLY A 452 3.50 36.37 -5.92
CA GLY A 452 4.68 37.21 -6.13
C GLY A 452 5.72 36.60 -7.06
N GLY A 453 6.99 37.01 -6.91
CA GLY A 453 8.07 36.58 -7.80
C GLY A 453 8.28 35.05 -7.85
N ARG A 454 7.81 34.34 -6.81
CA ARG A 454 7.97 32.89 -6.58
C ARG A 454 6.67 32.10 -6.79
N MET A 455 5.63 32.73 -7.32
CA MET A 455 4.38 32.06 -7.69
C MET A 455 4.64 30.89 -8.65
N CYS A 456 3.77 29.88 -8.61
CA CYS A 456 3.86 28.69 -9.46
C CYS A 456 4.04 29.07 -10.93
N ILE A 457 5.14 28.61 -11.54
CA ILE A 457 5.40 28.85 -12.96
C ILE A 457 4.44 28.04 -13.84
N GLY A 458 4.09 26.83 -13.43
CA GLY A 458 3.21 25.90 -14.15
C GLY A 458 1.71 26.19 -14.05
N MET A 459 1.29 27.29 -13.41
CA MET A 459 -0.12 27.57 -13.13
C MET A 459 -1.01 27.46 -14.38
N HIS A 460 -0.61 28.08 -15.50
CA HIS A 460 -1.42 28.06 -16.71
C HIS A 460 -1.47 26.70 -17.41
N LEU A 461 -0.38 25.93 -17.33
CA LEU A 461 -0.36 24.55 -17.83
C LEU A 461 -1.30 23.67 -17.01
N ALA A 462 -1.18 23.70 -15.68
CA ALA A 462 -2.05 22.94 -14.78
C ALA A 462 -3.53 23.33 -14.96
N MET A 463 -3.85 24.62 -15.08
CA MET A 463 -5.22 25.06 -15.33
C MET A 463 -5.76 24.59 -16.69
N ALA A 464 -4.94 24.60 -17.75
CA ALA A 464 -5.33 24.06 -19.05
C ALA A 464 -5.59 22.55 -18.99
N GLU A 465 -4.73 21.78 -18.32
CA GLU A 465 -4.94 20.35 -18.09
C GLU A 465 -6.24 20.08 -17.32
N MET A 466 -6.45 20.77 -16.19
CA MET A 466 -7.64 20.57 -15.36
C MET A 466 -8.94 20.98 -16.05
N THR A 467 -8.94 22.09 -16.79
CA THR A 467 -10.13 22.58 -17.49
C THR A 467 -10.46 21.71 -18.70
N VAL A 468 -9.49 21.30 -19.51
CA VAL A 468 -9.73 20.42 -20.66
C VAL A 468 -10.25 19.07 -20.20
N LEU A 469 -9.59 18.43 -19.23
CA LEU A 469 -10.03 17.13 -18.74
C LEU A 469 -11.37 17.23 -18.00
N GLY A 470 -11.56 18.24 -17.15
CA GLY A 470 -12.81 18.46 -16.43
C GLY A 470 -13.99 18.70 -17.38
N ALA A 471 -13.81 19.53 -18.41
CA ALA A 471 -14.84 19.78 -19.41
C ALA A 471 -15.15 18.52 -20.24
N ALA A 472 -14.12 17.79 -20.68
CA ALA A 472 -14.30 16.56 -21.45
C ALA A 472 -15.01 15.47 -20.63
N LEU A 473 -14.58 15.24 -19.38
CA LEU A 473 -15.14 14.23 -18.50
C LEU A 473 -16.61 14.54 -18.18
N TYR A 474 -16.93 15.75 -17.72
CA TYR A 474 -18.29 16.09 -17.32
C TYR A 474 -19.21 16.44 -18.48
N ARG A 475 -18.71 16.59 -19.72
CA ARG A 475 -19.60 16.64 -20.89
C ARG A 475 -20.24 15.28 -21.15
N GLU A 476 -19.45 14.21 -21.05
CA GLU A 476 -19.86 12.84 -21.37
C GLU A 476 -20.41 12.08 -20.14
N TYR A 477 -19.75 12.15 -18.99
CA TYR A 477 -20.01 11.27 -17.84
C TYR A 477 -20.53 12.01 -16.60
N SER A 478 -21.48 11.39 -15.89
CA SER A 478 -21.77 11.71 -14.50
C SER A 478 -20.99 10.78 -13.57
N THR A 479 -20.59 11.27 -12.40
CA THR A 479 -19.79 10.50 -11.43
C THR A 479 -20.52 10.37 -10.10
N THR A 480 -20.34 9.23 -9.43
CA THR A 480 -20.90 8.93 -8.11
C THR A 480 -19.87 8.19 -7.27
N ILE A 481 -20.04 8.18 -5.94
CA ILE A 481 -19.21 7.36 -5.05
C ILE A 481 -19.63 5.89 -5.19
N ALA A 482 -18.65 4.99 -5.30
CA ALA A 482 -18.91 3.56 -5.33
C ALA A 482 -19.54 3.06 -4.01
N PRO A 483 -20.45 2.08 -4.04
CA PRO A 483 -21.04 1.53 -2.83
C PRO A 483 -20.00 1.08 -1.81
N GLY A 484 -20.14 1.48 -0.55
CA GLY A 484 -19.21 1.17 0.55
C GLY A 484 -18.07 2.17 0.73
N PHE A 485 -18.00 3.24 -0.07
CA PHE A 485 -17.03 4.33 0.04
C PHE A 485 -17.66 5.68 0.45
N GLU A 486 -18.94 5.69 0.81
CA GLU A 486 -19.72 6.91 1.11
C GLU A 486 -19.13 7.70 2.28
N ASP A 487 -18.55 7.01 3.28
CA ASP A 487 -17.90 7.61 4.45
C ASP A 487 -16.37 7.71 4.31
N THR A 488 -15.84 7.68 3.08
CA THR A 488 -14.40 7.66 2.80
C THR A 488 -13.93 8.84 1.96
N SER A 489 -12.86 9.50 2.42
CA SER A 489 -12.14 10.53 1.64
C SER A 489 -10.89 9.94 0.98
N PRO A 490 -10.54 10.36 -0.24
CA PRO A 490 -9.20 10.14 -0.78
C PRO A 490 -8.18 10.89 0.07
N ALA A 491 -6.91 10.48 -0.05
CA ALA A 491 -5.83 11.05 0.74
C ALA A 491 -4.56 11.21 -0.11
N ILE A 492 -3.87 12.33 0.07
CA ILE A 492 -2.61 12.62 -0.63
C ILE A 492 -1.48 12.78 0.37
N THR A 493 -0.32 12.22 0.06
CA THR A 493 0.88 12.37 0.90
C THR A 493 1.63 13.62 0.52
N ALA A 494 1.42 14.70 1.29
CA ALA A 494 2.36 15.80 1.27
C ALA A 494 3.63 15.42 2.06
N ARG A 495 4.65 16.26 1.95
CA ARG A 495 6.03 16.00 2.39
C ARG A 495 6.16 15.40 3.79
N VAL A 496 5.46 16.00 4.76
CA VAL A 496 5.54 15.61 6.19
C VAL A 496 4.20 15.12 6.74
N GLU A 497 3.11 15.19 5.98
CA GLU A 497 1.75 14.92 6.45
C GLU A 497 0.92 14.42 5.26
N THR A 498 0.04 13.45 5.48
CA THR A 498 -1.01 13.15 4.48
C THR A 498 -2.32 13.85 4.82
N PHE A 499 -2.92 14.41 3.77
CA PHE A 499 -4.09 15.27 3.75
C PHE A 499 -5.29 14.50 3.22
N TYR A 500 -6.42 14.70 3.86
CA TYR A 500 -7.72 14.10 3.55
C TYR A 500 -8.81 15.03 4.09
N ASP A 501 -10.07 14.83 3.70
CA ASP A 501 -11.20 15.56 4.24
C ASP A 501 -11.57 15.04 5.64
N GLU A 502 -11.42 15.90 6.64
CA GLU A 502 -11.60 15.56 8.06
C GLU A 502 -13.06 15.30 8.45
N ARG A 503 -14.03 15.62 7.57
CA ARG A 503 -15.44 15.29 7.80
C ARG A 503 -15.73 13.79 7.67
N PHE A 504 -14.79 13.03 7.11
CA PHE A 504 -14.91 11.59 6.88
C PHE A 504 -14.04 10.82 7.88
N SER A 505 -14.66 9.93 8.66
CA SER A 505 -14.01 9.19 9.75
C SER A 505 -13.19 7.99 9.28
N LYS A 506 -13.34 7.57 8.02
CA LYS A 506 -12.65 6.42 7.44
C LYS A 506 -11.75 6.89 6.29
N VAL A 507 -10.49 6.50 6.34
CA VAL A 507 -9.60 6.49 5.18
C VAL A 507 -9.36 5.01 4.91
N LYS A 508 -9.91 4.48 3.81
CA LYS A 508 -9.65 3.09 3.41
C LYS A 508 -8.35 3.04 2.63
N ILE A 509 -7.45 2.17 3.07
CA ILE A 509 -6.02 2.25 2.77
C ILE A 509 -5.60 1.24 1.66
N CYS A 510 -6.45 0.27 1.30
CA CYS A 510 -6.10 -0.75 0.29
C CYS A 510 -7.31 -1.21 -0.56
N PRO A 511 -7.60 -0.58 -1.72
CA PRO A 511 -8.70 -1.02 -2.59
C PRO A 511 -8.37 -2.15 -3.58
N ASN A 512 -7.09 -2.50 -3.79
CA ASN A 512 -6.64 -3.29 -4.96
C ASN A 512 -6.11 -4.72 -4.64
N VAL A 513 -6.53 -5.33 -3.53
CA VAL A 513 -6.08 -6.70 -3.19
C VAL A 513 -6.93 -7.71 -3.97
N THR A 514 -6.30 -8.46 -4.88
CA THR A 514 -6.98 -9.48 -5.70
C THR A 514 -6.73 -10.92 -5.24
N GLU A 515 -5.64 -11.16 -4.51
CA GLU A 515 -5.25 -12.44 -3.93
C GLU A 515 -4.84 -12.24 -2.47
N LEU A 516 -5.33 -13.11 -1.59
CA LEU A 516 -4.93 -13.19 -0.18
C LEU A 516 -4.20 -14.52 0.03
N ARG A 517 -2.99 -14.50 0.58
CA ARG A 517 -2.18 -15.68 0.88
C ARG A 517 -1.87 -15.74 2.37
N ILE A 518 -2.20 -16.83 3.02
CA ILE A 518 -2.04 -17.04 4.46
C ILE A 518 -1.20 -18.30 4.65
N THR A 519 -0.08 -18.20 5.36
CA THR A 519 0.86 -19.32 5.61
C THR A 519 1.29 -19.35 7.07
N SER A 520 1.21 -20.47 7.79
CA SER A 520 1.81 -20.61 9.13
C SER A 520 2.92 -21.67 9.14
N LEU A 521 4.13 -21.23 9.49
CA LEU A 521 5.24 -22.09 9.89
C LEU A 521 5.20 -22.21 11.42
N GLY A 522 5.69 -23.34 11.95
CA GLY A 522 5.64 -23.67 13.36
C GLY A 522 6.28 -22.64 14.31
N PRO A 523 6.36 -22.93 15.62
CA PRO A 523 6.56 -21.93 16.67
C PRO A 523 8.01 -21.43 16.77
N TYR A 524 8.64 -20.92 15.71
CA TYR A 524 10.00 -20.34 15.76
C TYR A 524 10.27 -19.36 14.59
N SER A 525 9.61 -18.19 14.60
CA SER A 525 10.15 -16.99 13.94
C SER A 525 9.80 -15.75 14.81
N GLY A 526 10.70 -14.76 14.83
CA GLY A 526 10.75 -13.69 15.84
C GLY A 526 9.86 -12.47 15.60
N ASP A 527 8.91 -12.51 14.67
CA ASP A 527 8.09 -11.34 14.26
C ASP A 527 6.57 -11.55 14.53
N ARG A 528 6.22 -12.37 15.53
CA ARG A 528 4.89 -13.00 15.72
C ARG A 528 3.66 -12.09 15.84
N ASP A 529 3.80 -10.81 16.14
CA ASP A 529 2.63 -9.93 16.37
C ASP A 529 2.85 -8.52 15.85
N ARG A 530 3.53 -8.39 14.71
CA ARG A 530 3.46 -7.14 13.95
C ARG A 530 2.26 -7.23 13.03
N LEU A 531 1.19 -6.51 13.37
CA LEU A 531 0.25 -6.06 12.35
C LEU A 531 1.07 -5.45 11.20
N PRO A 532 0.80 -5.79 9.94
CA PRO A 532 1.49 -5.18 8.80
C PRO A 532 1.16 -3.69 8.65
N PHE A 533 0.37 -3.13 9.56
CA PHE A 533 -0.03 -1.72 9.63
C PHE A 533 -0.24 -1.31 11.10
N LYS A 534 -0.23 -0.01 11.38
CA LYS A 534 -0.48 0.53 12.72
C LYS A 534 -1.96 0.56 13.07
N LEU A 535 -2.26 0.21 14.33
CA LEU A 535 -3.61 0.18 14.92
C LEU A 535 -4.35 1.52 14.96
N ASP A 536 -3.62 2.61 14.92
CA ASP A 536 -4.15 3.98 14.90
C ASP A 536 -4.48 4.46 13.47
N GLY A 537 -4.31 3.62 12.45
CA GLY A 537 -4.48 3.98 11.04
C GLY A 537 -3.42 4.95 10.51
N SER A 538 -2.33 5.19 11.26
CA SER A 538 -1.29 6.14 10.86
C SER A 538 -0.29 5.58 9.85
N GLU A 539 -0.22 4.25 9.70
CA GLU A 539 0.46 3.60 8.58
C GLU A 539 -0.49 3.46 7.40
N ARG A 540 -0.24 4.34 6.44
CA ARG A 540 -0.99 4.56 5.21
C ARG A 540 -0.29 3.79 4.11
N TYR A 541 -0.86 2.67 3.68
CA TYR A 541 -0.56 2.11 2.37
C TYR A 541 -1.36 2.85 1.30
N LEU A 542 -0.77 3.03 0.14
CA LEU A 542 -1.45 3.41 -1.09
C LEU A 542 -1.20 2.29 -2.11
N SER A 543 -2.08 2.18 -3.10
CA SER A 543 -2.20 1.15 -4.13
C SER A 543 -0.91 0.42 -4.55
N ALA A 544 -0.65 -0.75 -3.94
CA ALA A 544 -0.28 -2.01 -4.60
C ALA A 544 0.15 -3.04 -3.52
N PRO A 545 -0.70 -4.04 -3.24
CA PRO A 545 -0.39 -5.32 -3.85
C PRO A 545 -1.63 -6.06 -4.39
N GLN A 546 -1.51 -6.62 -5.60
CA GLN A 546 -2.47 -7.61 -6.13
C GLN A 546 -2.49 -8.90 -5.30
N ILE A 547 -1.44 -9.16 -4.52
CA ILE A 547 -1.30 -10.34 -3.66
C ILE A 547 -0.86 -9.90 -2.26
N LEU A 548 -1.72 -10.06 -1.26
CA LEU A 548 -1.40 -9.81 0.13
C LEU A 548 -1.00 -11.11 0.83
N ALA A 549 0.28 -11.24 1.20
CA ALA A 549 0.81 -12.44 1.86
C ALA A 549 1.00 -12.23 3.37
N LEU A 550 0.45 -13.14 4.16
CA LEU A 550 0.42 -13.12 5.62
C LEU A 550 1.06 -14.40 6.14
N THR A 551 2.32 -14.30 6.51
CA THR A 551 3.11 -15.42 7.03
C THR A 551 3.25 -15.31 8.54
N ASP A 552 3.01 -16.41 9.26
CA ASP A 552 3.16 -16.52 10.73
C ASP A 552 2.31 -15.52 11.55
N TYR A 553 1.20 -15.03 10.97
CA TYR A 553 0.32 -14.05 11.60
C TYR A 553 -0.81 -14.72 12.41
N GLN A 554 -1.04 -14.26 13.64
CA GLN A 554 -2.15 -14.75 14.46
C GLN A 554 -3.42 -13.92 14.24
N PHE A 555 -4.31 -14.40 13.36
CA PHE A 555 -5.56 -13.74 12.95
C PHE A 555 -6.58 -13.53 14.08
N ASP A 556 -6.70 -14.51 14.98
CA ASP A 556 -7.68 -14.49 16.06
C ASP A 556 -7.00 -14.35 17.42
N HIS A 557 -5.98 -13.49 17.48
CA HIS A 557 -5.23 -13.23 18.70
C HIS A 557 -5.67 -11.90 19.32
N ASP A 558 -6.05 -11.96 20.60
CA ASP A 558 -6.14 -10.76 21.41
C ASP A 558 -4.72 -10.33 21.80
N GLU A 559 -4.12 -9.46 20.97
CA GLU A 559 -2.81 -8.87 21.25
C GLU A 559 -2.73 -8.27 22.67
N TRP A 560 -3.83 -7.73 23.21
CA TRP A 560 -3.81 -7.05 24.51
C TRP A 560 -3.52 -7.99 25.67
N ASN A 561 -4.07 -9.21 25.66
CA ASN A 561 -3.90 -10.17 26.77
C ASN A 561 -2.46 -10.66 26.92
N TYR A 562 -1.66 -10.67 25.85
CA TYR A 562 -0.26 -11.11 25.85
C TYR A 562 0.75 -9.99 26.05
N ILE A 563 0.36 -8.75 25.72
CA ILE A 563 1.20 -7.57 25.81
C ILE A 563 1.15 -6.95 27.21
N LYS A 564 0.16 -7.33 28.04
CA LYS A 564 0.17 -6.99 29.47
C LYS A 564 1.45 -7.53 30.11
N PRO A 565 2.37 -6.68 30.58
CA PRO A 565 3.45 -7.19 31.42
C PRO A 565 2.83 -7.83 32.67
N GLY A 566 3.48 -8.85 33.22
CA GLY A 566 3.08 -9.44 34.51
C GLY A 566 2.85 -8.33 35.53
N GLN A 567 1.75 -8.40 36.28
CA GLN A 567 1.23 -7.30 37.10
C GLN A 567 2.35 -6.54 37.83
N TYR A 568 2.63 -5.30 37.40
CA TYR A 568 3.45 -4.41 38.19
C TYR A 568 2.56 -3.76 39.25
N HIS A 569 3.06 -3.66 40.49
CA HIS A 569 2.35 -3.13 41.67
C HIS A 569 1.75 -1.71 41.51
N TRP A 570 2.03 -1.01 40.42
CA TRP A 570 1.58 0.36 40.15
C TRP A 570 0.60 0.47 38.97
N SER A 571 0.17 -0.62 38.32
CA SER A 571 -0.90 -0.61 37.31
C SER A 571 -2.19 -1.23 37.87
N GLY A 572 -3.36 -0.67 37.53
CA GLY A 572 -4.64 -1.30 37.84
C GLY A 572 -4.86 -2.60 37.05
N GLU A 573 -5.79 -3.46 37.49
CA GLU A 573 -6.08 -4.78 36.86
C GLU A 573 -6.42 -4.70 35.36
N ASN A 574 -6.93 -3.55 34.93
CA ASN A 574 -7.27 -3.24 33.53
C ASN A 574 -6.10 -2.60 32.72
N GLY A 575 -4.90 -2.50 33.30
CA GLY A 575 -3.73 -1.87 32.68
C GLY A 575 -3.75 -0.34 32.68
N THR A 576 -4.62 0.31 33.46
CA THR A 576 -4.63 1.77 33.61
C THR A 576 -3.62 2.26 34.66
N TRP A 577 -3.23 3.53 34.56
CA TRP A 577 -2.41 4.20 35.57
C TRP A 577 -3.36 4.53 36.72
N PRO A 578 -2.92 4.46 37.97
CA PRO A 578 -3.68 4.96 39.10
C PRO A 578 -4.05 6.41 38.81
N VAL A 579 -5.34 6.67 38.65
CA VAL A 579 -5.86 8.00 38.42
C VAL A 579 -6.05 8.65 39.78
N SER A 580 -5.65 9.91 39.94
CA SER A 580 -5.96 10.63 41.17
C SER A 580 -7.49 10.76 41.28
N SER A 581 -8.04 10.39 42.43
CA SER A 581 -9.45 10.68 42.78
C SER A 581 -9.68 12.17 43.09
N SER A 582 -8.63 12.98 43.05
CA SER A 582 -8.70 14.43 43.26
C SER A 582 -9.33 15.13 42.06
N THR A 583 -10.23 16.08 42.32
CA THR A 583 -10.79 16.99 41.30
C THR A 583 -9.87 18.17 40.97
N ASN A 584 -8.71 18.29 41.65
CA ASN A 584 -7.77 19.38 41.43
C ASN A 584 -6.89 19.12 40.18
N PRO A 585 -6.93 20.00 39.15
CA PRO A 585 -6.22 19.77 37.89
C PRO A 585 -4.70 19.63 38.02
N LEU A 586 -4.08 20.35 38.97
CA LEU A 586 -2.63 20.27 39.22
C LEU A 586 -2.25 18.93 39.85
N VAL A 587 -3.09 18.39 40.73
CA VAL A 587 -2.86 17.09 41.38
C VAL A 587 -3.06 15.98 40.35
N MET A 588 -4.12 16.05 39.55
CA MET A 588 -4.36 15.11 38.44
C MET A 588 -3.18 15.11 37.45
N TRP A 589 -2.73 16.29 37.03
CA TRP A 589 -1.60 16.44 36.11
C TRP A 589 -0.29 15.94 36.72
N SER A 590 -0.04 16.22 38.00
CA SER A 590 1.19 15.77 38.69
C SER A 590 1.25 14.26 38.82
N VAL A 591 0.12 13.62 39.14
CA VAL A 591 0.03 12.14 39.21
C VAL A 591 0.23 11.54 37.81
N ASP A 592 -0.41 12.09 36.78
CA ASP A 592 -0.22 11.65 35.38
C ASP A 592 1.25 11.82 34.92
N MET A 593 1.88 12.96 35.23
CA MET A 593 3.28 13.22 34.90
C MET A 593 4.27 12.33 35.66
N PHE A 594 4.04 12.08 36.95
CA PHE A 594 4.90 11.20 37.76
C PHE A 594 5.00 9.81 37.12
N TYR A 595 3.85 9.26 36.75
CA TYR A 595 3.74 7.96 36.11
C TYR A 595 4.35 7.96 34.69
N ARG A 596 4.14 9.00 33.88
CA ARG A 596 4.82 9.17 32.57
C ARG A 596 6.34 9.24 32.69
N VAL A 597 6.86 10.01 33.64
CA VAL A 597 8.30 10.15 33.88
C VAL A 597 8.88 8.81 34.34
N ARG A 598 8.19 8.11 35.22
CA ARG A 598 8.60 6.77 35.68
C ARG A 598 8.65 5.76 34.53
N TRP A 599 7.68 5.80 33.62
CA TRP A 599 7.71 4.99 32.39
C TRP A 599 8.94 5.28 31.52
N HIS A 600 9.22 6.55 31.23
CA HIS A 600 10.39 6.95 30.45
C HIS A 600 11.70 6.49 31.12
N TRP A 601 11.75 6.56 32.45
CA TRP A 601 12.88 6.11 33.25
C TRP A 601 13.10 4.60 33.18
N ASP A 602 12.05 3.79 33.34
CA ASP A 602 12.14 2.32 33.22
C ASP A 602 12.52 1.88 31.80
N ARG A 603 12.11 2.64 30.77
CA ARG A 603 12.54 2.41 29.37
C ARG A 603 14.03 2.68 29.16
N LEU A 604 14.56 3.74 29.77
CA LEU A 604 15.99 4.04 29.78
C LEU A 604 16.78 2.98 30.56
N LEU A 605 16.28 2.56 31.72
CA LEU A 605 16.85 1.47 32.53
C LEU A 605 16.90 0.15 31.77
N THR A 606 15.87 -0.18 30.97
CA THR A 606 15.86 -1.39 30.13
C THR A 606 17.00 -1.38 29.11
N VAL A 607 17.32 -0.21 28.55
CA VAL A 607 18.50 -0.04 27.68
C VAL A 607 19.80 -0.26 28.46
N VAL A 608 19.91 0.26 29.68
CA VAL A 608 21.10 0.12 30.55
C VAL A 608 21.29 -1.33 31.03
N ILE A 609 20.22 -2.01 31.44
CA ILE A 609 20.23 -3.42 31.89
C ILE A 609 20.66 -4.36 30.75
N HIS A 610 20.26 -4.06 29.51
CA HIS A 610 20.67 -4.83 28.33
C HIS A 610 22.17 -4.72 28.03
N PHE A 611 22.76 -3.55 28.26
CA PHE A 611 24.22 -3.37 28.14
C PHE A 611 25.00 -4.09 29.25
N THR A 612 24.36 -4.41 30.39
CA THR A 612 25.01 -5.02 31.56
C THR A 612 24.76 -6.53 31.68
N PHE A 613 23.67 -7.08 31.13
CA PHE A 613 23.35 -8.51 31.18
C PHE A 613 22.98 -9.04 29.77
N PRO A 614 23.86 -9.82 29.11
CA PRO A 614 23.78 -10.10 27.67
C PRO A 614 22.85 -11.27 27.29
N SER A 615 21.81 -11.59 28.09
CA SER A 615 20.82 -12.59 27.66
C SER A 615 20.02 -12.01 26.48
N PRO A 616 20.15 -12.53 25.23
CA PRO A 616 19.61 -11.86 24.04
C PRO A 616 18.09 -11.96 23.93
N ILE A 617 17.48 -12.94 24.60
CA ILE A 617 16.09 -13.34 24.36
C ILE A 617 15.13 -12.57 25.29
N ASP A 618 15.51 -12.37 26.55
CA ASP A 618 14.60 -11.84 27.58
C ASP A 618 14.50 -10.31 27.57
N GLY A 619 15.62 -9.61 27.28
CA GLY A 619 15.65 -8.14 27.17
C GLY A 619 14.96 -7.59 25.92
N TRP A 620 15.01 -8.34 24.81
CA TRP A 620 14.34 -7.95 23.56
C TRP A 620 12.81 -8.12 23.67
N TYR A 621 12.36 -9.25 24.24
CA TYR A 621 10.95 -9.53 24.47
C TYR A 621 10.28 -8.53 25.43
N ARG A 622 10.96 -8.14 26.53
CA ARG A 622 10.48 -7.09 27.45
C ARG A 622 10.42 -5.71 26.81
N ARG A 623 11.36 -5.36 25.92
CA ARG A 623 11.38 -4.06 25.25
C ARG A 623 10.24 -3.91 24.25
N GLU A 624 9.97 -4.95 23.45
CA GLU A 624 8.85 -4.94 22.51
C GLU A 624 7.50 -4.94 23.23
N SER A 625 7.28 -5.83 24.20
CA SER A 625 6.02 -5.89 24.98
C SER A 625 5.69 -4.58 25.70
N ILE A 626 6.65 -3.94 26.38
CA ILE A 626 6.43 -2.67 27.09
C ILE A 626 6.10 -1.52 26.11
N THR A 627 6.70 -1.52 24.92
CA THR A 627 6.44 -0.49 23.89
C THR A 627 5.06 -0.68 23.29
N ARG A 628 4.70 -1.93 22.94
CA ARG A 628 3.39 -2.25 22.38
C ARG A 628 2.27 -1.98 23.39
N TRP A 629 2.48 -2.26 24.67
CA TRP A 629 1.53 -1.95 25.74
C TRP A 629 1.25 -0.44 25.81
N TYR A 630 2.29 0.39 25.71
CA TYR A 630 2.15 1.85 25.72
C TYR A 630 1.38 2.37 24.49
N GLU A 631 1.70 1.86 23.30
CA GLU A 631 1.01 2.23 22.06
C GLU A 631 -0.46 1.81 22.07
N GLN A 632 -0.77 0.57 22.47
CA GLN A 632 -2.14 0.05 22.56
C GLN A 632 -2.98 0.71 23.65
N ARG A 633 -2.36 1.30 24.67
CA ARG A 633 -3.07 2.04 25.72
C ARG A 633 -3.66 3.37 25.24
N HIS A 634 -3.06 3.99 24.22
CA HIS A 634 -3.59 5.21 23.60
C HIS A 634 -4.70 4.92 22.58
N THR A 635 -4.98 3.65 22.34
CA THR A 635 -6.07 3.18 21.50
C THR A 635 -7.39 3.18 22.30
N PRO A 636 -8.51 3.69 21.73
CA PRO A 636 -9.81 3.71 22.40
C PRO A 636 -10.23 2.35 23.00
N PRO A 637 -10.97 2.31 24.13
CA PRO A 637 -11.40 1.05 24.76
C PRO A 637 -12.10 0.07 23.81
N GLU A 638 -12.99 0.59 22.96
CA GLU A 638 -13.73 -0.17 21.95
C GLU A 638 -12.78 -0.89 20.97
N ARG A 639 -11.70 -0.21 20.57
CA ARG A 639 -10.68 -0.73 19.67
C ARG A 639 -9.75 -1.75 20.33
N ARG A 640 -9.57 -1.69 21.66
CA ARG A 640 -8.77 -2.65 22.43
C ARG A 640 -9.43 -4.02 22.55
N LEU A 641 -10.76 -4.09 22.42
CA LEU A 641 -11.55 -5.32 22.51
C LEU A 641 -11.72 -6.04 21.16
N MET A 642 -11.38 -5.38 20.06
CA MET A 642 -11.45 -5.98 18.72
C MET A 642 -10.32 -6.99 18.53
N ASP A 643 -10.65 -8.16 18.01
CA ASP A 643 -9.66 -9.09 17.48
C ASP A 643 -8.97 -8.53 16.23
N ASN A 644 -7.86 -9.16 15.84
CA ASN A 644 -7.11 -8.71 14.68
C ASN A 644 -7.96 -8.78 13.40
N THR A 645 -8.79 -9.81 13.20
CA THR A 645 -9.65 -9.95 12.02
C THR A 645 -10.67 -8.79 11.89
N GLN A 646 -11.31 -8.36 12.99
CA GLN A 646 -12.24 -7.24 12.97
C GLN A 646 -11.55 -5.93 12.57
N ARG A 647 -10.34 -5.67 13.10
CA ARG A 647 -9.55 -4.50 12.73
C ARG A 647 -9.19 -4.49 11.24
N TRP A 648 -8.95 -5.67 10.67
CA TRP A 648 -8.71 -5.85 9.24
C TRP A 648 -9.94 -5.55 8.38
N LEU A 649 -11.10 -6.06 8.77
CA LEU A 649 -12.37 -5.82 8.07
C LEU A 649 -12.78 -4.34 8.06
N GLU A 650 -12.36 -3.56 9.07
CA GLU A 650 -12.57 -2.11 9.06
C GLU A 650 -11.57 -1.36 8.15
N ALA A 651 -10.32 -1.83 8.09
CA ALA A 651 -9.23 -1.14 7.42
C ALA A 651 -9.11 -1.45 5.92
N MET A 652 -9.65 -2.59 5.47
CA MET A 652 -9.49 -3.12 4.12
C MET A 652 -10.83 -3.46 3.45
N ASP A 653 -10.87 -3.35 2.12
CA ASP A 653 -11.96 -3.88 1.31
C ASP A 653 -11.57 -5.25 0.74
N PHE A 654 -12.27 -6.30 1.16
CA PHE A 654 -12.06 -7.67 0.70
C PHE A 654 -12.95 -8.05 -0.48
N SER A 655 -13.81 -7.14 -0.94
CA SER A 655 -14.78 -7.41 -2.01
C SER A 655 -14.11 -7.72 -3.35
N GLN A 656 -12.90 -7.20 -3.57
CA GLN A 656 -12.07 -7.40 -4.78
C GLN A 656 -11.15 -8.64 -4.72
N VAL A 657 -11.16 -9.41 -3.62
CA VAL A 657 -10.32 -10.61 -3.48
C VAL A 657 -10.95 -11.77 -4.26
N HIS A 658 -10.33 -12.14 -5.37
CA HIS A 658 -10.78 -13.24 -6.24
C HIS A 658 -10.13 -14.58 -5.87
N THR A 659 -8.95 -14.56 -5.25
CA THR A 659 -8.18 -15.76 -4.89
C THR A 659 -7.79 -15.75 -3.41
N LEU A 660 -8.08 -16.82 -2.70
CA LEU A 660 -7.62 -17.05 -1.33
C LEU A 660 -6.75 -18.31 -1.30
N SER A 661 -5.53 -18.20 -0.76
CA SER A 661 -4.63 -19.32 -0.51
C SER A 661 -4.34 -19.43 0.97
N VAL A 662 -4.56 -20.59 1.58
CA VAL A 662 -4.24 -20.86 2.98
C VAL A 662 -3.41 -22.14 3.09
N ALA A 663 -2.24 -22.08 3.73
CA ALA A 663 -1.33 -23.21 3.85
C ALA A 663 -0.75 -23.40 5.27
N GLU A 664 -0.86 -24.64 5.79
CA GLU A 664 -0.46 -25.18 7.12
C GLU A 664 -0.71 -24.25 8.32
N TYR A 665 -1.53 -24.67 9.30
CA TYR A 665 -1.79 -23.91 10.54
C TYR A 665 -1.63 -24.81 11.77
N PHE A 666 -0.52 -24.65 12.50
CA PHE A 666 -0.18 -25.42 13.71
C PHE A 666 -0.74 -24.82 15.01
N CYS A 667 -1.25 -23.58 14.96
CA CYS A 667 -1.91 -22.95 16.12
C CYS A 667 -3.42 -23.22 16.07
N ARG A 668 -4.23 -22.80 17.05
CA ARG A 668 -5.71 -22.88 16.98
C ARG A 668 -6.25 -21.46 16.93
N PRO A 669 -7.11 -21.08 15.94
CA PRO A 669 -7.73 -19.76 15.96
C PRO A 669 -8.71 -19.76 17.13
N ARG A 670 -8.66 -18.71 17.96
CA ARG A 670 -9.38 -18.70 19.26
C ARG A 670 -10.79 -18.13 19.17
N HIS A 671 -11.09 -17.36 18.12
CA HIS A 671 -12.30 -16.56 18.00
C HIS A 671 -12.98 -16.76 16.64
N LYS A 672 -14.12 -16.09 16.42
CA LYS A 672 -14.97 -16.28 15.22
C LYS A 672 -14.45 -15.55 13.98
N GLY A 673 -13.49 -14.63 14.13
CA GLY A 673 -12.98 -13.76 13.07
C GLY A 673 -12.58 -14.51 11.80
N PHE A 674 -11.60 -15.40 11.90
CA PHE A 674 -11.09 -16.15 10.74
C PHE A 674 -12.16 -17.07 10.11
N PHE A 675 -12.97 -17.76 10.92
CA PHE A 675 -13.90 -18.78 10.43
C PHE A 675 -15.26 -18.26 9.96
N GLN A 676 -15.67 -17.07 10.40
CA GLN A 676 -17.01 -16.54 10.11
C GLN A 676 -16.95 -15.18 9.44
N ASP A 677 -16.17 -14.25 9.99
CA ASP A 677 -16.21 -12.86 9.56
C ASP A 677 -15.41 -12.64 8.27
N LEU A 678 -14.23 -13.26 8.14
CA LEU A 678 -13.44 -13.21 6.91
C LEU A 678 -14.17 -13.82 5.70
N PRO A 679 -14.77 -15.03 5.76
CA PRO A 679 -15.57 -15.58 4.66
C PRO A 679 -16.71 -14.67 4.19
N ARG A 680 -17.38 -13.97 5.11
CA ARG A 680 -18.47 -13.04 4.78
C ARG A 680 -18.00 -11.81 4.03
N ALA A 681 -16.77 -11.35 4.30
CA ALA A 681 -16.19 -10.18 3.66
C ALA A 681 -15.63 -10.45 2.25
N LEU A 682 -15.31 -11.71 1.94
CA LEU A 682 -14.76 -12.16 0.65
C LEU A 682 -15.85 -12.30 -0.43
N THR A 683 -16.57 -11.22 -0.73
CA THR A 683 -17.76 -11.25 -1.59
C THR A 683 -17.45 -11.51 -3.07
N GLY A 684 -16.22 -11.29 -3.54
CA GLY A 684 -15.78 -11.53 -4.92
C GLY A 684 -14.98 -12.82 -5.13
N LEU A 685 -14.88 -13.68 -4.11
CA LEU A 685 -14.01 -14.85 -4.16
C LEU A 685 -14.46 -15.87 -5.21
N LYS A 686 -13.53 -16.28 -6.09
CA LYS A 686 -13.74 -17.29 -7.13
C LYS A 686 -12.83 -18.50 -6.99
N THR A 687 -11.64 -18.33 -6.42
CA THR A 687 -10.63 -19.38 -6.28
C THR A 687 -10.23 -19.55 -4.82
N LEU A 688 -10.35 -20.78 -4.30
CA LEU A 688 -9.88 -21.14 -2.96
C LEU A 688 -8.81 -22.22 -3.07
N ARG A 689 -7.65 -21.98 -2.44
CA ARG A 689 -6.55 -22.95 -2.32
C ARG A 689 -6.29 -23.21 -0.84
N VAL A 690 -6.41 -24.45 -0.42
CA VAL A 690 -6.15 -24.90 0.95
C VAL A 690 -5.05 -25.95 0.93
N ARG A 691 -4.15 -25.87 1.90
CA ARG A 691 -3.09 -26.85 2.10
C ARG A 691 -2.98 -27.25 3.57
N GLY A 692 -2.89 -28.55 3.81
CA GLY A 692 -2.75 -29.18 5.13
C GLY A 692 -4.05 -29.78 5.67
N ASP A 693 -3.93 -30.52 6.77
CA ASP A 693 -5.04 -31.15 7.48
C ASP A 693 -5.66 -30.17 8.49
N TRP A 694 -6.92 -29.79 8.23
CA TRP A 694 -7.68 -28.84 9.04
C TRP A 694 -8.65 -29.54 10.02
N ILE A 695 -8.58 -30.87 10.12
CA ILE A 695 -9.46 -31.71 10.96
C ILE A 695 -8.64 -32.23 12.14
N PHE A 696 -8.30 -31.36 13.09
CA PHE A 696 -7.49 -31.75 14.23
C PHE A 696 -8.34 -32.21 15.43
N TYR A 697 -8.47 -33.53 15.62
CA TYR A 697 -8.91 -34.12 16.89
C TYR A 697 -7.68 -34.48 17.74
N GLY A 698 -7.54 -33.84 18.91
CA GLY A 698 -6.76 -34.38 20.02
C GLY A 698 -5.23 -34.36 19.89
N LEU A 699 -4.61 -33.20 20.12
CA LEU A 699 -3.29 -33.13 20.76
C LEU A 699 -3.45 -32.32 22.05
N GLU A 700 -3.80 -33.00 23.14
CA GLU A 700 -3.74 -32.43 24.50
C GLU A 700 -2.30 -32.41 25.05
N HIS A 701 -1.30 -32.98 24.36
CA HIS A 701 0.00 -33.28 24.96
C HIS A 701 1.24 -32.59 24.36
N TRP A 702 1.09 -31.66 23.41
CA TRP A 702 2.25 -30.92 22.84
C TRP A 702 2.19 -29.40 23.05
N ILE A 703 1.46 -28.97 24.07
CA ILE A 703 1.68 -27.65 24.67
C ILE A 703 2.80 -27.86 25.67
N TRP A 704 3.97 -27.27 25.41
CA TRP A 704 5.03 -27.14 26.40
C TRP A 704 4.41 -26.66 27.71
N GLU A 705 4.70 -27.36 28.80
CA GLU A 705 4.46 -26.92 30.17
C GLU A 705 5.11 -25.54 30.37
N ASP A 706 4.41 -24.46 30.03
CA ASP A 706 4.66 -23.13 30.57
C ASP A 706 3.69 -23.00 31.74
N ASP A 707 4.14 -23.44 32.92
CA ASP A 707 3.45 -23.43 34.21
C ASP A 707 2.99 -22.03 34.69
N ARG A 708 2.98 -21.02 33.82
CA ARG A 708 2.54 -19.64 34.09
C ARG A 708 1.09 -19.36 33.67
N TYR A 709 0.37 -20.37 33.18
CA TYR A 709 -1.05 -20.26 32.77
C TYR A 709 -2.01 -20.95 33.75
N ARG A 710 -1.65 -21.02 35.03
CA ARG A 710 -2.57 -21.29 36.14
C ARG A 710 -2.71 -20.02 36.97
N ASP A 711 -3.69 -19.21 36.61
CA ASP A 711 -4.47 -18.39 37.55
C ASP A 711 -5.76 -18.00 36.81
N GLU A 712 -6.87 -18.68 37.12
CA GLU A 712 -7.82 -18.39 38.20
C GLU A 712 -8.89 -17.38 37.74
N ASN A 713 -10.10 -17.91 37.58
CA ASN A 713 -11.38 -17.25 37.31
C ASN A 713 -11.66 -16.82 35.85
N GLU A 714 -12.19 -17.75 35.05
CA GLU A 714 -13.63 -17.78 34.70
C GLU A 714 -13.92 -18.83 33.60
N LEU A 715 -14.93 -19.67 33.88
CA LEU A 715 -15.78 -20.40 32.91
C LEU A 715 -15.18 -21.55 32.09
N PHE A 716 -14.56 -22.55 32.71
CA PHE A 716 -14.74 -23.95 32.25
C PHE A 716 -14.83 -24.89 33.46
N SER A 717 -16.03 -24.93 34.03
CA SER A 717 -16.43 -25.98 34.96
C SER A 717 -16.22 -27.35 34.31
N ARG A 718 -15.53 -28.24 35.03
CA ARG A 718 -15.60 -29.69 34.84
C ARG A 718 -17.07 -30.11 34.77
N ASN A 719 -17.60 -30.28 33.57
CA ASN A 719 -18.85 -30.99 33.34
C ASN A 719 -18.69 -31.87 32.11
N ASN A 720 -18.91 -33.16 32.32
CA ASN A 720 -19.19 -34.15 31.30
C ASN A 720 -20.41 -33.70 30.47
N SER A 721 -20.18 -33.00 29.37
CA SER A 721 -21.07 -32.94 28.20
C SER A 721 -20.43 -32.08 27.10
N SER A 722 -20.12 -32.69 25.96
CA SER A 722 -20.27 -32.13 24.60
C SER A 722 -20.05 -30.61 24.38
N GLN A 723 -18.93 -30.29 23.72
CA GLN A 723 -18.59 -29.06 22.95
C GLN A 723 -18.06 -27.83 23.71
N PRO A 724 -17.08 -27.08 23.14
CA PRO A 724 -17.15 -26.44 21.83
C PRO A 724 -16.29 -27.17 20.78
N VAL A 725 -16.95 -27.74 19.77
CA VAL A 725 -16.28 -28.13 18.52
C VAL A 725 -16.03 -26.83 17.76
N LEU A 726 -14.76 -26.45 17.60
CA LEU A 726 -14.38 -25.38 16.67
C LEU A 726 -14.99 -25.69 15.30
N PRO A 727 -15.40 -24.67 14.53
CA PRO A 727 -15.93 -24.91 13.21
C PRO A 727 -14.87 -25.63 12.37
N THR A 728 -15.25 -26.75 11.76
CA THR A 728 -14.37 -27.55 10.92
C THR A 728 -14.07 -26.79 9.62
N ALA A 729 -13.12 -27.26 8.80
CA ALA A 729 -12.93 -26.69 7.45
C ALA A 729 -14.23 -26.61 6.62
N GLN A 730 -15.21 -27.49 6.90
CA GLN A 730 -16.56 -27.41 6.36
C GLN A 730 -17.23 -26.07 6.65
N ASP A 731 -17.17 -25.59 7.89
CA ASP A 731 -17.84 -24.35 8.30
C ASP A 731 -17.20 -23.12 7.67
N PHE A 732 -15.87 -23.10 7.55
CA PHE A 732 -15.17 -22.05 6.80
C PHE A 732 -15.63 -22.03 5.34
N MET A 733 -15.60 -23.18 4.68
CA MET A 733 -15.91 -23.28 3.27
C MET A 733 -17.40 -23.01 2.99
N THR A 734 -18.31 -23.39 3.88
CA THR A 734 -19.75 -23.12 3.73
C THR A 734 -20.16 -21.70 4.15
N ALA A 735 -19.36 -21.00 4.96
CA ALA A 735 -19.56 -19.58 5.25
C ALA A 735 -19.24 -18.66 4.05
N LEU A 736 -18.47 -19.14 3.07
CA LEU A 736 -18.22 -18.43 1.81
C LEU A 736 -19.49 -18.38 0.94
N ARG A 737 -19.60 -17.35 0.09
CA ARG A 737 -20.69 -17.30 -0.90
C ARG A 737 -20.59 -18.47 -1.89
N PRO A 738 -21.71 -19.11 -2.29
CA PRO A 738 -21.74 -20.29 -3.16
C PRO A 738 -21.47 -19.92 -4.63
N GLN A 739 -20.25 -19.48 -4.93
CA GLN A 739 -19.84 -18.98 -6.24
C GLN A 739 -18.41 -19.37 -6.64
N LEU A 740 -17.77 -20.29 -5.90
CA LEU A 740 -16.42 -20.74 -6.22
C LEU A 740 -16.38 -21.40 -7.61
N GLU A 741 -15.48 -20.94 -8.46
CA GLU A 741 -15.20 -21.53 -9.78
C GLU A 741 -14.06 -22.56 -9.69
N SER A 742 -13.14 -22.39 -8.72
CA SER A 742 -11.98 -23.25 -8.53
C SER A 742 -11.71 -23.53 -7.04
N LEU A 743 -11.58 -24.82 -6.69
CA LEU A 743 -11.22 -25.28 -5.35
C LEU A 743 -10.03 -26.24 -5.44
N THR A 744 -8.95 -25.90 -4.73
CA THR A 744 -7.78 -26.77 -4.54
C THR A 744 -7.62 -27.08 -3.06
N TRP A 745 -7.59 -28.35 -2.68
CA TRP A 745 -7.23 -28.80 -1.33
C TRP A 745 -6.14 -29.86 -1.44
N THR A 746 -4.94 -29.51 -1.00
CA THR A 746 -3.76 -30.39 -1.00
C THR A 746 -3.40 -30.77 0.43
N GLU A 747 -2.86 -31.97 0.64
CA GLU A 747 -2.46 -32.45 1.98
C GLU A 747 -3.62 -32.44 3.00
N SER A 748 -4.86 -32.66 2.54
CA SER A 748 -6.10 -32.52 3.31
C SER A 748 -6.28 -33.48 4.49
N GLY A 749 -5.53 -34.58 4.53
CA GLY A 749 -5.77 -35.69 5.46
C GLY A 749 -6.88 -36.63 4.95
N PRO A 750 -7.56 -37.39 5.83
CA PRO A 750 -8.65 -38.29 5.45
C PRO A 750 -9.80 -37.53 4.80
N LEU A 751 -10.20 -37.93 3.59
CA LEU A 751 -11.37 -37.38 2.91
C LEU A 751 -12.65 -37.85 3.61
N ARG A 752 -13.17 -37.02 4.53
CA ARG A 752 -14.46 -37.29 5.19
C ARG A 752 -15.62 -36.89 4.28
N GLU A 753 -16.57 -37.81 4.13
CA GLU A 753 -17.75 -37.61 3.30
C GLU A 753 -18.58 -36.40 3.75
N GLU A 754 -18.73 -36.20 5.06
CA GLU A 754 -19.46 -35.07 5.65
C GLU A 754 -18.93 -33.71 5.16
N VAL A 755 -17.61 -33.57 5.04
CA VAL A 755 -16.97 -32.31 4.61
C VAL A 755 -17.07 -32.16 3.10
N LEU A 756 -16.68 -33.19 2.34
CA LEU A 756 -16.72 -33.14 0.88
C LEU A 756 -18.13 -32.90 0.37
N GLU A 757 -19.12 -33.64 0.88
CA GLU A 757 -20.50 -33.53 0.43
C GLU A 757 -21.09 -32.16 0.77
N ALA A 758 -20.83 -31.62 1.97
CA ALA A 758 -21.30 -30.28 2.34
C ALA A 758 -20.70 -29.18 1.46
N VAL A 759 -19.39 -29.26 1.16
CA VAL A 759 -18.72 -28.31 0.27
C VAL A 759 -19.25 -28.41 -1.15
N LEU A 760 -19.46 -29.64 -1.67
CA LEU A 760 -20.02 -29.86 -3.00
C LEU A 760 -21.49 -29.43 -3.10
N LYS A 761 -22.33 -29.68 -2.09
CA LYS A 761 -23.71 -29.19 -2.05
C LYS A 761 -23.79 -27.67 -2.11
N HIS A 762 -22.84 -26.98 -1.47
CA HIS A 762 -22.83 -25.53 -1.38
C HIS A 762 -22.22 -24.85 -2.63
N HIS A 763 -21.04 -25.30 -3.08
CA HIS A 763 -20.29 -24.65 -4.19
C HIS A 763 -20.37 -25.40 -5.53
N GLY A 764 -20.82 -26.66 -5.54
CA GLY A 764 -20.80 -27.53 -6.71
C GLY A 764 -21.45 -26.95 -7.98
N PRO A 765 -22.60 -26.25 -7.91
CA PRO A 765 -23.23 -25.68 -9.10
C PRO A 765 -22.36 -24.67 -9.87
N SER A 766 -21.44 -23.95 -9.21
CA SER A 766 -20.52 -22.98 -9.84
C SER A 766 -19.14 -23.55 -10.16
N LEU A 767 -18.80 -24.71 -9.62
CA LEU A 767 -17.45 -25.26 -9.64
C LEU A 767 -17.06 -25.81 -11.02
N LYS A 768 -15.96 -25.30 -11.58
CA LYS A 768 -15.40 -25.74 -12.87
C LYS A 768 -14.08 -26.49 -12.72
N HIS A 769 -13.35 -26.21 -11.65
CA HIS A 769 -12.05 -26.80 -11.33
C HIS A 769 -12.05 -27.34 -9.90
N LEU A 770 -11.66 -28.60 -9.73
CA LEU A 770 -11.51 -29.22 -8.43
C LEU A 770 -10.20 -30.00 -8.39
N GLU A 771 -9.37 -29.68 -7.40
CA GLU A 771 -8.20 -30.46 -7.03
C GLU A 771 -8.33 -30.87 -5.58
N TRP A 772 -8.36 -32.18 -5.32
CA TRP A 772 -8.39 -32.71 -3.97
C TRP A 772 -7.40 -33.86 -3.86
N THR A 773 -6.24 -33.58 -3.25
CA THR A 773 -5.12 -34.52 -3.18
C THR A 773 -4.44 -34.50 -1.82
N ASN A 774 -3.76 -35.59 -1.46
CA ASN A 774 -2.95 -35.77 -0.28
C ASN A 774 -1.56 -36.17 -0.77
N SER A 775 -0.48 -35.42 -0.56
CA SER A 775 0.86 -35.79 -1.11
C SER A 775 1.46 -37.05 -0.46
N GLU A 776 2.41 -37.74 -1.13
CA GLU A 776 3.06 -39.00 -0.65
C GLU A 776 3.92 -38.81 0.62
N THR A 777 4.05 -37.59 1.15
CA THR A 777 5.08 -37.25 2.15
C THR A 777 4.65 -37.33 3.61
N THR A 778 3.45 -37.79 3.96
CA THR A 778 3.06 -38.00 5.38
C THR A 778 3.59 -39.29 6.01
N PHE A 779 4.80 -39.72 5.65
CA PHE A 779 5.57 -40.64 6.49
C PHE A 779 6.29 -39.80 7.56
N GLY A 780 5.70 -39.62 8.75
CA GLY A 780 6.46 -39.17 9.91
C GLY A 780 5.81 -38.29 10.99
N LYS A 781 4.55 -37.84 10.90
CA LYS A 781 3.98 -36.96 11.96
C LYS A 781 3.35 -37.69 13.17
N ASN A 782 3.06 -38.99 13.11
CA ASN A 782 2.31 -39.70 14.16
C ASN A 782 2.96 -41.01 14.68
N LEU A 783 4.26 -41.00 14.99
CA LEU A 783 4.97 -42.16 15.54
C LEU A 783 4.80 -42.37 17.07
N GLN A 784 4.05 -41.52 17.80
CA GLN A 784 3.93 -41.62 19.27
C GLN A 784 2.51 -41.85 19.82
N LEU A 785 1.46 -41.73 19.00
CA LEU A 785 0.07 -42.02 19.42
C LEU A 785 -0.31 -43.52 19.30
N GLU A 786 0.64 -44.37 18.96
CA GLU A 786 0.48 -45.80 18.64
C GLU A 786 0.07 -46.71 19.81
N ARG A 787 -0.12 -46.18 21.03
CA ARG A 787 -0.35 -47.04 22.22
C ARG A 787 -1.80 -47.22 22.64
N GLN A 788 -2.77 -46.46 22.12
CA GLN A 788 -4.12 -46.48 22.70
C GLN A 788 -5.30 -46.64 21.73
N ASN A 789 -5.10 -46.65 20.41
CA ASN A 789 -6.19 -46.95 19.48
C ASN A 789 -5.66 -47.53 18.15
N PRO A 790 -5.93 -48.80 17.81
CA PRO A 790 -5.45 -49.43 16.58
C PRO A 790 -6.41 -49.09 15.43
N ALA A 791 -6.32 -47.89 14.86
CA ALA A 791 -6.75 -47.71 13.48
C ALA A 791 -5.65 -48.27 12.57
N PRO A 792 -5.95 -49.13 11.57
CA PRO A 792 -4.93 -49.77 10.76
C PRO A 792 -4.08 -48.72 10.04
N TYR A 793 -2.77 -48.89 10.17
CA TYR A 793 -1.72 -48.03 9.59
C TYR A 793 -1.98 -47.70 8.11
N GLY A 794 -1.80 -46.42 7.77
CA GLY A 794 -1.13 -46.00 6.53
C GLY A 794 -1.88 -46.06 5.19
N THR A 795 -3.16 -46.41 5.10
CA THR A 795 -3.90 -46.30 3.83
C THR A 795 -4.09 -44.83 3.46
N ARG A 796 -3.40 -44.37 2.41
CA ARG A 796 -3.75 -43.11 1.74
C ARG A 796 -5.20 -43.25 1.28
N TRP A 797 -6.05 -42.32 1.73
CA TRP A 797 -7.49 -42.41 1.55
C TRP A 797 -7.85 -42.24 0.07
N ILE A 798 -8.50 -43.25 -0.51
CA ILE A 798 -8.93 -43.27 -1.92
C ILE A 798 -10.37 -42.73 -1.98
N VAL A 799 -10.64 -41.85 -2.94
CA VAL A 799 -12.01 -41.39 -3.21
C VAL A 799 -12.88 -42.59 -3.60
N SER A 800 -13.97 -42.84 -2.86
CA SER A 800 -14.86 -43.97 -3.13
C SER A 800 -15.67 -43.76 -4.42
N VAL A 801 -16.20 -44.85 -4.99
CA VAL A 801 -17.12 -44.77 -6.14
C VAL A 801 -18.35 -43.91 -5.84
N GLU A 802 -18.88 -44.00 -4.62
CA GLU A 802 -20.03 -43.20 -4.16
C GLU A 802 -19.69 -41.71 -4.08
N GLN A 803 -18.50 -41.36 -3.59
CA GLN A 803 -18.02 -39.97 -3.57
C GLN A 803 -17.86 -39.39 -4.98
N ILE A 804 -17.41 -40.19 -5.96
CA ILE A 804 -17.34 -39.78 -7.37
C ILE A 804 -18.74 -39.55 -7.95
N GLN A 805 -19.71 -40.41 -7.63
CA GLN A 805 -21.10 -40.23 -8.05
C GLN A 805 -21.70 -38.96 -7.44
N ASN A 806 -21.43 -38.70 -6.17
CA ASN A 806 -21.82 -37.45 -5.49
C ASN A 806 -21.19 -36.22 -6.13
N LEU A 807 -19.93 -36.31 -6.58
CA LEU A 807 -19.26 -35.26 -7.35
C LEU A 807 -20.03 -34.90 -8.62
N GLY A 808 -20.45 -35.92 -9.37
CA GLY A 808 -21.27 -35.75 -10.57
C GLY A 808 -22.65 -35.16 -10.30
N ARG A 809 -23.28 -35.58 -9.19
CA ARG A 809 -24.59 -35.11 -8.77
C ARG A 809 -24.59 -33.63 -8.37
N TRP A 810 -23.59 -33.20 -7.60
CA TRP A 810 -23.55 -31.86 -7.02
C TRP A 810 -22.75 -30.84 -7.85
N ALA A 811 -21.80 -31.29 -8.68
CA ALA A 811 -20.98 -30.44 -9.54
C ALA A 811 -21.00 -30.88 -11.03
N PRO A 812 -22.17 -30.88 -11.70
CA PRO A 812 -22.28 -31.37 -13.08
C PRO A 812 -21.52 -30.51 -14.11
N GLY A 813 -21.19 -29.26 -13.77
CA GLY A 813 -20.41 -28.32 -14.60
C GLY A 813 -18.89 -28.51 -14.55
N LEU A 814 -18.39 -29.47 -13.76
CA LEU A 814 -16.97 -29.65 -13.53
C LEU A 814 -16.23 -30.07 -14.81
N ALA A 815 -15.30 -29.22 -15.27
CA ALA A 815 -14.53 -29.42 -16.49
C ALA A 815 -13.12 -29.96 -16.23
N ASN A 816 -12.56 -29.67 -15.04
CA ASN A 816 -11.21 -30.06 -14.65
C ASN A 816 -11.22 -30.72 -13.28
N LEU A 817 -10.73 -31.95 -13.20
CA LEU A 817 -10.66 -32.73 -11.98
C LEU A 817 -9.24 -33.24 -11.74
N THR A 818 -8.71 -33.00 -10.56
CA THR A 818 -7.45 -33.57 -10.08
C THR A 818 -7.70 -34.30 -8.76
N ILE A 819 -7.46 -35.61 -8.74
CA ILE A 819 -7.76 -36.46 -7.58
C ILE A 819 -6.70 -37.54 -7.38
N ASP A 820 -6.64 -38.05 -6.15
CA ASP A 820 -5.91 -39.27 -5.85
C ASP A 820 -6.80 -40.49 -6.13
N LEU A 821 -6.30 -41.42 -6.94
CA LEU A 821 -6.85 -42.77 -7.06
C LEU A 821 -5.73 -43.77 -6.81
N ASN A 822 -6.03 -44.87 -6.12
CA ASN A 822 -5.04 -45.92 -5.94
C ASN A 822 -5.55 -47.26 -6.47
N ARG A 823 -4.64 -48.22 -6.63
CA ARG A 823 -4.96 -49.59 -7.00
C ARG A 823 -5.92 -50.21 -5.97
N VAL A 824 -6.85 -51.02 -6.47
CA VAL A 824 -7.77 -51.81 -5.65
C VAL A 824 -7.32 -53.26 -5.79
N ASP A 825 -6.91 -53.88 -4.69
CA ASP A 825 -6.40 -55.26 -4.65
C ASP A 825 -5.25 -55.51 -5.66
N GLY A 826 -4.33 -54.55 -5.78
CA GLY A 826 -3.18 -54.63 -6.70
C GLY A 826 -3.51 -54.38 -8.19
N ALA A 827 -4.78 -54.19 -8.56
CA ALA A 827 -5.22 -53.87 -9.92
C ALA A 827 -5.52 -52.37 -10.11
N TRP A 828 -5.46 -51.89 -11.35
CA TRP A 828 -5.83 -50.51 -11.69
C TRP A 828 -7.30 -50.21 -11.33
N PRO A 829 -7.65 -48.97 -10.90
CA PRO A 829 -8.96 -48.64 -10.32
C PRO A 829 -10.10 -48.49 -11.35
N TRP A 830 -10.36 -49.54 -12.13
CA TRP A 830 -11.32 -49.53 -13.24
C TRP A 830 -12.74 -49.12 -12.84
N LYS A 831 -13.21 -49.52 -11.65
CA LYS A 831 -14.54 -49.14 -11.13
C LYS A 831 -14.66 -47.63 -10.88
N HIS A 832 -13.60 -47.00 -10.38
CA HIS A 832 -13.54 -45.54 -10.16
C HIS A 832 -13.47 -44.79 -11.49
N LEU A 833 -12.65 -45.27 -12.44
CA LEU A 833 -12.56 -44.69 -13.78
C LEU A 833 -13.90 -44.74 -14.51
N LYS A 834 -14.62 -45.86 -14.43
CA LYS A 834 -15.98 -45.99 -14.97
C LYS A 834 -16.93 -44.99 -14.32
N ALA A 835 -16.92 -44.89 -12.99
CA ALA A 835 -17.78 -43.96 -12.25
C ALA A 835 -17.51 -42.49 -12.63
N ILE A 836 -16.24 -42.09 -12.82
CA ILE A 836 -15.85 -40.76 -13.29
C ILE A 836 -16.43 -40.49 -14.68
N ALA A 837 -16.27 -41.45 -15.58
CA ALA A 837 -16.74 -41.33 -16.95
C ALA A 837 -18.27 -41.19 -17.04
N GLU A 838 -19.02 -41.95 -16.23
CA GLU A 838 -20.48 -41.94 -16.22
C GLU A 838 -21.06 -40.72 -15.50
N SER A 839 -20.45 -40.29 -14.39
CA SER A 839 -21.04 -39.31 -13.47
C SER A 839 -20.69 -37.85 -13.82
N LEU A 840 -19.63 -37.59 -14.59
CA LEU A 840 -19.13 -36.23 -14.84
C LEU A 840 -19.24 -35.84 -16.33
N PRO A 841 -20.41 -35.34 -16.78
CA PRO A 841 -20.66 -35.10 -18.19
C PRO A 841 -19.80 -33.97 -18.78
N SER A 842 -19.52 -32.92 -18.02
CA SER A 842 -18.76 -31.75 -18.50
C SER A 842 -17.23 -31.91 -18.46
N LEU A 843 -16.71 -33.00 -17.87
CA LEU A 843 -15.27 -33.21 -17.65
C LEU A 843 -14.50 -33.32 -18.97
N THR A 844 -13.51 -32.44 -19.16
CA THR A 844 -12.61 -32.43 -20.34
C THR A 844 -11.16 -32.73 -19.98
N ASN A 845 -10.71 -32.35 -18.78
CA ASN A 845 -9.34 -32.58 -18.31
C ASN A 845 -9.34 -33.33 -16.97
N LEU A 846 -8.60 -34.44 -16.91
CA LEU A 846 -8.51 -35.28 -15.73
C LEU A 846 -7.05 -35.52 -15.36
N THR A 847 -6.68 -35.23 -14.13
CA THR A 847 -5.37 -35.58 -13.55
C THR A 847 -5.58 -36.58 -12.43
N ILE A 848 -4.90 -37.72 -12.49
CA ILE A 848 -4.96 -38.77 -11.47
C ILE A 848 -3.57 -38.95 -10.89
N TYR A 849 -3.45 -38.82 -9.58
CA TYR A 849 -2.28 -39.26 -8.84
C TYR A 849 -2.46 -40.71 -8.39
N LEU A 850 -1.46 -41.54 -8.69
CA LEU A 850 -1.39 -42.97 -8.40
C LEU A 850 -0.22 -43.23 -7.45
N ASP A 851 -0.43 -44.11 -6.47
CA ASP A 851 0.61 -44.41 -5.48
C ASP A 851 1.68 -45.36 -6.04
N LEU A 852 2.88 -45.26 -5.48
CA LEU A 852 4.02 -46.12 -5.80
C LEU A 852 4.33 -47.17 -4.71
N PHE A 853 3.75 -47.02 -3.52
CA PHE A 853 4.04 -47.83 -2.35
C PHE A 853 2.76 -48.47 -1.81
N GLU A 854 2.82 -49.76 -1.48
CA GLU A 854 1.77 -50.43 -0.71
C GLU A 854 2.07 -50.30 0.79
N VAL A 855 1.00 -50.24 1.57
CA VAL A 855 1.01 -49.80 2.96
C VAL A 855 1.48 -50.89 3.93
N ALA A 856 1.86 -52.06 3.43
CA ALA A 856 2.24 -53.19 4.26
C ALA A 856 3.53 -53.86 3.77
N SER A 857 4.70 -53.36 4.20
CA SER A 857 5.88 -54.20 4.45
C SER A 857 7.03 -53.36 5.04
N ASP A 858 7.38 -53.66 6.29
CA ASP A 858 8.68 -53.45 6.96
C ASP A 858 9.56 -52.33 6.37
N PHE A 859 9.33 -51.11 6.84
CA PHE A 859 10.36 -50.07 6.75
C PHE A 859 11.56 -50.52 7.61
N ASP A 860 12.66 -50.90 6.97
CA ASP A 860 13.92 -51.14 7.65
C ASP A 860 14.69 -49.80 7.81
N PRO A 861 14.76 -49.24 9.03
CA PRO A 861 15.41 -47.96 9.28
C PRO A 861 16.93 -47.99 9.03
N ASN A 862 17.55 -49.17 8.91
CA ASN A 862 19.00 -49.31 8.70
C ASN A 862 19.40 -49.24 7.22
N THR A 863 18.51 -49.62 6.30
CA THR A 863 18.81 -49.64 4.85
C THR A 863 18.26 -48.43 4.10
N GLY A 864 17.31 -47.68 4.69
CA GLY A 864 16.76 -46.45 4.11
C GLY A 864 15.97 -46.66 2.81
N LYS A 865 15.59 -47.91 2.51
CA LYS A 865 14.85 -48.28 1.30
C LYS A 865 13.48 -48.85 1.70
N THR A 866 12.40 -48.18 1.29
CA THR A 866 11.09 -48.84 1.16
C THR A 866 11.13 -49.74 -0.07
N PRO A 867 10.78 -51.03 0.01
CA PRO A 867 10.63 -51.85 -1.18
C PRO A 867 9.50 -51.28 -2.05
N LEU A 868 9.79 -51.06 -3.33
CA LEU A 868 8.77 -50.75 -4.34
C LEU A 868 7.87 -51.98 -4.47
N SER A 869 6.67 -51.99 -3.87
CA SER A 869 5.78 -53.14 -3.99
C SER A 869 4.92 -53.09 -5.27
N MET A 870 4.63 -51.89 -5.79
CA MET A 870 3.76 -51.70 -6.96
C MET A 870 4.57 -51.51 -8.25
N SER A 871 4.14 -52.19 -9.31
CA SER A 871 4.73 -52.03 -10.65
C SER A 871 4.59 -50.61 -11.17
N TRP A 872 5.58 -50.15 -11.94
CA TRP A 872 5.55 -48.85 -12.62
C TRP A 872 4.38 -48.73 -13.59
N LEU A 873 3.82 -47.52 -13.68
CA LEU A 873 2.85 -47.15 -14.70
C LEU A 873 3.49 -47.29 -16.10
N THR A 874 2.99 -48.24 -16.89
CA THR A 874 3.39 -48.45 -18.28
C THR A 874 2.53 -47.65 -19.25
N LYS A 875 3.04 -47.43 -20.48
CA LYS A 875 2.26 -46.76 -21.54
C LYS A 875 1.02 -47.56 -21.92
N GLU A 876 1.09 -48.88 -21.86
CA GLU A 876 0.00 -49.80 -22.15
C GLU A 876 -1.11 -49.66 -21.09
N ALA A 877 -0.74 -49.70 -19.81
CA ALA A 877 -1.68 -49.50 -18.71
C ALA A 877 -2.36 -48.12 -18.77
N ALA A 878 -1.61 -47.07 -19.11
CA ALA A 878 -2.16 -45.73 -19.31
C ALA A 878 -3.18 -45.69 -20.46
N ARG A 879 -2.89 -46.33 -21.60
CA ARG A 879 -3.82 -46.43 -22.73
C ARG A 879 -5.09 -47.18 -22.35
N ASP A 880 -4.98 -48.26 -21.58
CA ASP A 880 -6.14 -49.05 -21.16
C ASP A 880 -7.05 -48.23 -20.22
N MET A 881 -6.47 -47.51 -19.25
CA MET A 881 -7.17 -46.56 -18.36
C MET A 881 -7.92 -45.49 -19.13
N VAL A 882 -7.28 -44.87 -20.11
CA VAL A 882 -7.89 -43.82 -20.94
C VAL A 882 -8.95 -44.40 -21.88
N SER A 883 -8.76 -45.63 -22.37
CA SER A 883 -9.74 -46.30 -23.23
C SER A 883 -11.04 -46.59 -22.47
N ILE A 884 -10.95 -47.00 -21.19
CA ILE A 884 -12.12 -47.21 -20.34
C ILE A 884 -12.82 -45.90 -20.03
N LEU A 885 -12.08 -44.84 -19.69
CA LEU A 885 -12.66 -43.50 -19.50
C LEU A 885 -13.43 -43.04 -20.74
N ASN A 886 -12.88 -43.24 -21.93
CA ASN A 886 -13.53 -42.86 -23.19
C ASN A 886 -14.73 -43.76 -23.55
N LEU A 887 -14.68 -45.05 -23.21
CA LEU A 887 -15.75 -46.01 -23.50
C LEU A 887 -17.04 -45.67 -22.76
N PHE A 888 -16.93 -45.26 -21.49
CA PHE A 888 -18.06 -44.98 -20.61
C PHE A 888 -18.36 -43.48 -20.46
N LYS A 889 -17.65 -42.59 -21.17
CA LYS A 889 -17.80 -41.14 -21.02
C LYS A 889 -19.20 -40.71 -21.43
N SER A 890 -19.96 -40.16 -20.47
CA SER A 890 -21.18 -39.42 -20.73
C SER A 890 -20.83 -37.97 -21.06
N GLY A 891 -21.54 -37.31 -21.99
CA GLY A 891 -21.35 -35.87 -22.29
C GLY A 891 -20.10 -35.51 -23.11
N ASN A 892 -19.36 -34.48 -22.67
CA ASN A 892 -18.20 -33.92 -23.38
C ASN A 892 -17.07 -34.96 -23.50
N LYS A 893 -16.36 -34.92 -24.63
CA LYS A 893 -15.17 -35.76 -24.84
C LYS A 893 -14.01 -35.26 -23.97
N LEU A 894 -13.30 -36.20 -23.35
CA LEU A 894 -12.03 -35.90 -22.68
C LEU A 894 -11.02 -35.42 -23.71
N GLN A 895 -10.31 -34.34 -23.39
CA GLN A 895 -9.27 -33.74 -24.24
C GLN A 895 -7.88 -34.17 -23.75
N ARG A 896 -7.68 -34.22 -22.43
CA ARG A 896 -6.40 -34.56 -21.80
C ARG A 896 -6.61 -35.40 -20.55
N VAL A 897 -5.88 -36.50 -20.43
CA VAL A 897 -5.81 -37.31 -19.20
C VAL A 897 -4.35 -37.42 -18.79
N GLN A 898 -4.02 -36.88 -17.61
CA GLN A 898 -2.69 -36.95 -17.03
C GLN A 898 -2.67 -37.95 -15.87
N LEU A 899 -1.80 -38.94 -15.94
CA LEU A 899 -1.55 -39.89 -14.85
C LEU A 899 -0.18 -39.58 -14.25
N ARG A 900 -0.12 -39.39 -12.94
CA ARG A 900 1.10 -39.08 -12.20
C ARG A 900 1.32 -40.16 -11.16
N GLN A 901 2.50 -40.78 -11.14
CA GLN A 901 2.88 -41.78 -10.14
C GLN A 901 4.08 -41.27 -9.35
N GLY A 902 4.05 -41.40 -8.01
CA GLY A 902 5.15 -41.05 -7.11
C GLY A 902 5.00 -39.70 -6.39
N ASN A 903 6.11 -39.17 -5.86
CA ASN A 903 6.06 -38.01 -4.96
C ASN A 903 6.04 -36.67 -5.71
N TRP A 904 4.84 -36.18 -6.01
CA TRP A 904 4.59 -34.93 -6.72
C TRP A 904 4.31 -33.70 -5.82
N GLY A 905 4.46 -33.81 -4.50
CA GLY A 905 4.19 -32.71 -3.58
C GLY A 905 5.12 -31.50 -3.78
N GLU A 906 4.60 -30.29 -3.58
CA GLU A 906 5.31 -29.00 -3.66
C GLU A 906 6.27 -28.73 -2.48
N SER A 907 6.65 -29.74 -1.67
CA SER A 907 7.61 -29.51 -0.58
C SER A 907 9.01 -29.22 -1.16
N GLY A 908 9.24 -27.97 -1.56
CA GLY A 908 10.56 -27.44 -1.83
C GLY A 908 11.40 -27.55 -0.56
N ASP A 909 12.56 -28.21 -0.68
CA ASP A 909 13.84 -28.11 0.04
C ASP A 909 13.92 -27.62 1.52
N ARG A 910 12.83 -27.52 2.28
CA ARG A 910 12.80 -27.03 3.68
C ARG A 910 12.84 -28.15 4.73
N SER A 911 12.68 -29.41 4.35
CA SER A 911 12.98 -30.56 5.24
C SER A 911 14.48 -30.88 5.28
N LYS A 912 15.35 -29.85 5.31
CA LYS A 912 16.78 -30.01 5.66
C LYS A 912 17.01 -30.06 7.17
N LEU A 913 15.95 -30.01 7.98
CA LEU A 913 16.05 -30.03 9.43
C LEU A 913 15.47 -31.35 9.95
N TRP A 914 16.34 -32.09 10.64
CA TRP A 914 16.16 -33.35 11.36
C TRP A 914 16.48 -34.64 10.57
N ASN A 915 17.76 -35.02 10.65
CA ASN A 915 18.42 -36.24 10.19
C ASN A 915 18.77 -36.35 8.69
N SER A 916 20.02 -36.00 8.39
CA SER A 916 20.76 -36.17 7.13
C SER A 916 20.99 -37.63 6.68
N ARG A 917 20.25 -38.61 7.20
CA ARG A 917 20.33 -40.04 6.81
C ARG A 917 19.23 -40.52 5.85
N TRP A 918 18.20 -39.72 5.60
CA TRP A 918 17.02 -40.17 4.84
C TRP A 918 16.99 -39.56 3.42
N LYS A 919 17.87 -40.03 2.53
CA LYS A 919 17.76 -39.76 1.09
C LYS A 919 16.99 -40.90 0.41
N MET A 920 15.66 -40.82 0.38
CA MET A 920 14.90 -41.60 -0.61
C MET A 920 15.18 -41.03 -2.00
N GLN A 921 15.65 -41.86 -2.94
CA GLN A 921 15.70 -41.51 -4.36
C GLN A 921 14.26 -41.28 -4.84
N ARG A 922 13.92 -40.02 -5.15
CA ARG A 922 12.56 -39.58 -5.50
C ARG A 922 12.31 -39.78 -6.99
N GLU A 923 11.90 -40.96 -7.39
CA GLU A 923 11.51 -41.22 -8.79
C GLU A 923 10.06 -40.76 -9.03
N ARG A 924 9.85 -39.87 -10.02
CA ARG A 924 8.53 -39.38 -10.44
C ARG A 924 8.25 -39.80 -11.86
N LEU A 925 7.06 -40.35 -12.09
CA LEU A 925 6.64 -40.80 -13.41
C LEU A 925 5.34 -40.10 -13.81
N TRP A 926 5.26 -39.62 -15.04
CA TRP A 926 4.05 -39.04 -15.60
C TRP A 926 3.73 -39.64 -16.95
N MET A 927 2.45 -39.76 -17.24
CA MET A 927 1.91 -40.10 -18.55
C MET A 927 0.85 -39.04 -18.91
N ASP A 928 0.99 -38.42 -20.07
CA ASP A 928 0.02 -37.47 -20.64
C ASP A 928 -0.61 -38.11 -21.87
N CYS A 929 -1.92 -38.31 -21.82
CA CYS A 929 -2.68 -38.96 -22.87
C CYS A 929 -3.64 -37.96 -23.52
N ARG A 930 -3.55 -37.83 -24.85
CA ARG A 930 -4.42 -37.00 -25.69
C ARG A 930 -5.18 -37.85 -26.69
N PHE A 931 -6.32 -37.36 -27.14
CA PHE A 931 -7.12 -38.04 -28.15
C PHE A 931 -6.86 -37.45 -29.54
N GLU A 932 -6.36 -38.27 -30.46
CA GLU A 932 -6.27 -37.91 -31.87
C GLU A 932 -7.28 -38.71 -32.70
N THR A 933 -7.90 -38.05 -33.67
CA THR A 933 -8.73 -38.69 -34.70
C THR A 933 -7.85 -39.22 -35.82
N LYS A 934 -7.57 -40.52 -35.80
CA LYS A 934 -6.88 -41.22 -36.90
C LYS A 934 -7.82 -42.26 -37.51
N GLY A 935 -8.32 -42.00 -38.73
CA GLY A 935 -9.21 -42.91 -39.45
C GLY A 935 -10.65 -43.00 -38.92
N GLY A 936 -11.21 -41.90 -38.38
CA GLY A 936 -12.61 -41.82 -37.94
C GLY A 936 -12.91 -42.45 -36.57
N ARG A 937 -11.94 -43.11 -35.91
CA ARG A 937 -12.06 -43.58 -34.51
C ARG A 937 -11.06 -42.83 -33.61
N PRO A 938 -11.49 -42.24 -32.48
CA PRO A 938 -10.57 -41.61 -31.54
C PRO A 938 -9.66 -42.66 -30.91
N LYS A 939 -8.34 -42.47 -31.00
CA LYS A 939 -7.35 -43.32 -30.31
C LYS A 939 -6.55 -42.49 -29.32
N PRO A 940 -6.31 -42.99 -28.09
CA PRO A 940 -5.48 -42.29 -27.13
C PRO A 940 -3.99 -42.44 -27.49
N ILE A 941 -3.30 -41.31 -27.59
CA ILE A 941 -1.84 -41.22 -27.71
C ILE A 941 -1.30 -40.79 -26.36
N CYS A 942 -0.53 -41.67 -25.74
CA CYS A 942 0.09 -41.44 -24.44
C CYS A 942 1.59 -41.26 -24.59
N GLU A 943 2.10 -40.13 -24.11
CA GLU A 943 3.51 -39.84 -23.94
C GLU A 943 3.84 -39.84 -22.46
N GLY A 944 5.07 -40.19 -22.09
CA GLY A 944 5.46 -40.15 -20.69
C GLY A 944 6.95 -40.27 -20.50
N GLY A 945 7.39 -39.84 -19.32
CA GLY A 945 8.79 -39.73 -18.95
C GLY A 945 9.00 -39.79 -17.44
N ARG A 946 10.27 -39.84 -17.04
CA ARG A 946 10.70 -39.70 -15.64
C ARG A 946 11.21 -38.28 -15.42
N SER A 947 10.88 -37.68 -14.27
CA SER A 947 11.37 -36.34 -13.92
C SER A 947 12.14 -36.34 -12.61
N ASP A 948 13.35 -35.79 -12.64
CA ASP A 948 14.23 -35.60 -11.47
C ASP A 948 14.14 -34.18 -10.89
N ARG A 949 13.36 -33.26 -11.51
CA ARG A 949 13.24 -31.85 -11.08
C ARG A 949 11.78 -31.39 -11.00
N ILE A 950 11.52 -30.47 -10.06
CA ILE A 950 10.27 -29.70 -10.01
C ILE A 950 10.43 -28.58 -11.03
N ASP A 951 9.84 -28.72 -12.22
CA ASP A 951 9.56 -27.56 -13.04
C ASP A 951 8.18 -27.05 -12.61
N VAL A 952 8.19 -25.95 -11.87
CA VAL A 952 6.99 -25.19 -11.49
C VAL A 952 6.51 -24.48 -12.76
N VAL A 953 5.26 -24.73 -13.16
CA VAL A 953 4.53 -23.90 -14.14
C VAL A 953 3.66 -22.91 -13.39
#